data_AF-A0A3D4VDT2-F1
#
_entry.id   AF-A0A3D4VDT2-F1
#
_cell.length_a   1.000
_cell.length_b   1.000
_cell.length_c   1.000
_cell.angle_alpha   90.00
_cell.angle_beta   90.00
_cell.angle_gamma   90.00
#
_symmetry.space_group_name_H-M   'P 1'
#
loop_
_entity.id
_entity.type
_entity.pdbx_description
1 polymer ?
#
loop_
_entity_poly.entity_id
_entity_poly.type
_entity_poly.pdbx_seq_one_letter_code
_entity_poly.pdbx_strand_id
1 'polypeptide(L)'
;PAAAPAAVPAPDNTSAPNTSGSRQAFLGFLLLAAPQLRGAQARLLHALRVLPGLRPLCRSPEHLAELACSALASDIAECVSKVLILEVNVMRLRGELVGETSDERFQHFIRTLDSDAARSAIFNEYPVLLRTIEQRVDHWYRHSLEVLQRLSSDRHAIEARLLNGATLGVLTEITYGAGDKHHQGRCVTILGFDSGRHIVYKPRSLAVDLAFQQLVGWAATGMGDHAWRQPTHLPCGAYGWSEFVAHQPCADTEGIHTFYRRLGAQLALLFALDATDMHLENVMAQGDTPVLVDLEALFHPRFDDVVYDGDTATMQPDGGWSAYHDSVMRVGLLPSWSYHNTDGEAIELSGIGGVADQLLPEEQPTFSAIGQDTMCIVRQRARLPQAKNQPYLAGQRIDPAAYADAIVHGFRAAYLHLVEHGDELLGNEGLLEAFRQVDVRTVFRHTKVYGTLLRDSHHPDLLRDAIDRDIHFDALWRTVETRPWLDRLIPHELTDLQLGDIPHFTTRPASTSVWASDGTEIPGFFARDAFGRAQERLQSLSRADCDRQCWFIQAALAALATDPHGTPSPVADGGGKEKPSTTLNIQEYARYYVRWIADRLIHLAVQRDDDANWLGVSLVNEKHWSLQPLGDDLYNGRLGVALFLLECDRLLGHPEARALASKTLESCARRMQWRVDQRPALSEQPRSFGGSAFHGHAGEAFVLAHAARVWHEPRYAALAESLIEYAGQDIARDDQLDVIAGVAGYLLVSSTLLDESVGISPAVRERIAEHMQQAGQQLLRNAERREDGWAWTTPIDASHPLTGFSHGASGIALALHRAGRRLGRADLIDAAYQAVRYERHAYEAANGRWPDYRRIAIQPPEGGWPSMHAWCHGAPGIGLSRMALLADQPDVHAMQALHTDLERTVRDTVRWGFTGNHSLCHGMLGNYALLHDAARTTDGGITRDESDFIATRVLESIDRAGVQCGIPRGTETPGLMTGLAGVGLGLLKMSGEQVIDVLTLTLPERGTA
;
A
#
# COMPACT_ATOMS: atom_id res chain seq x y z
N PRO A 1 -24.96 -24.75 52.83
CA PRO A 1 -25.24 -25.36 51.51
C PRO A 1 -25.76 -24.29 50.54
N ALA A 2 -24.85 -23.48 50.01
CA ALA A 2 -25.15 -22.37 49.10
C ALA A 2 -24.74 -22.79 47.68
N ALA A 3 -25.67 -22.66 46.74
CA ALA A 3 -25.47 -23.03 45.33
C ALA A 3 -24.38 -22.16 44.70
N ALA A 4 -23.46 -22.81 43.97
CA ALA A 4 -22.41 -22.16 43.19
C ALA A 4 -22.99 -21.23 42.11
N PRO A 5 -22.36 -20.09 41.80
CA PRO A 5 -22.77 -19.24 40.70
C PRO A 5 -22.55 -19.97 39.36
N ALA A 6 -23.57 -19.95 38.50
CA ALA A 6 -23.52 -20.53 37.17
C ALA A 6 -22.42 -19.87 36.32
N ALA A 7 -21.66 -20.69 35.59
CA ALA A 7 -20.54 -20.27 34.77
C ALA A 7 -20.98 -19.33 33.65
N VAL A 8 -20.39 -18.13 33.62
CA VAL A 8 -20.46 -17.19 32.50
C VAL A 8 -19.50 -17.68 31.41
N PRO A 9 -19.95 -17.99 30.17
CA PRO A 9 -19.05 -18.31 29.08
C PRO A 9 -18.34 -17.03 28.60
N ALA A 10 -17.01 -17.09 28.45
CA ALA A 10 -16.16 -15.98 28.00
C ALA A 10 -15.86 -16.05 26.48
N PRO A 11 -15.47 -14.95 25.83
CA PRO A 11 -15.44 -14.75 24.37
C PRO A 11 -14.25 -15.42 23.68
N ASP A 12 -14.42 -15.76 22.40
CA ASP A 12 -13.38 -16.30 21.50
C ASP A 12 -12.57 -15.21 20.76
N ASN A 13 -12.71 -13.93 21.14
CA ASN A 13 -12.14 -12.83 20.37
C ASN A 13 -11.43 -11.80 21.26
N THR A 14 -10.29 -12.17 21.83
CA THR A 14 -9.17 -11.28 22.20
C THR A 14 -7.92 -12.13 22.37
N SER A 15 -6.75 -11.51 22.23
CA SER A 15 -5.38 -12.04 22.34
C SER A 15 -4.99 -12.73 23.67
N ALA A 16 -5.95 -13.25 24.43
CA ALA A 16 -5.68 -14.07 25.60
C ALA A 16 -5.45 -15.54 25.17
N PRO A 17 -4.40 -16.22 25.67
CA PRO A 17 -4.27 -17.66 25.44
C PRO A 17 -5.48 -18.38 26.03
N ASN A 18 -6.10 -19.24 25.21
CA ASN A 18 -7.34 -19.98 25.48
C ASN A 18 -7.12 -21.12 26.51
N THR A 19 -6.38 -20.83 27.59
CA THR A 19 -6.15 -21.75 28.71
C THR A 19 -7.16 -21.47 29.82
N SER A 20 -7.61 -22.53 30.50
CA SER A 20 -8.59 -22.42 31.59
C SER A 20 -8.14 -21.47 32.72
N GLY A 21 -6.82 -21.34 32.95
CA GLY A 21 -6.25 -20.43 33.95
C GLY A 21 -6.35 -18.94 33.57
N SER A 22 -6.08 -18.58 32.31
CA SER A 22 -6.22 -17.20 31.84
C SER A 22 -7.66 -16.71 31.93
N ARG A 23 -8.62 -17.57 31.57
CA ARG A 23 -10.06 -17.29 31.66
C ARG A 23 -10.50 -16.98 33.09
N GLN A 24 -10.01 -17.75 34.06
CA GLN A 24 -10.38 -17.59 35.46
C GLN A 24 -9.84 -16.29 36.07
N ALA A 25 -8.65 -15.83 35.65
CA ALA A 25 -8.06 -14.59 36.12
C ALA A 25 -8.87 -13.35 35.72
N PHE A 26 -9.24 -13.21 34.44
CA PHE A 26 -10.03 -12.07 33.96
C PHE A 26 -11.48 -12.10 34.49
N LEU A 27 -12.05 -13.29 34.71
CA LEU A 27 -13.35 -13.40 35.40
C LEU A 27 -13.28 -12.86 36.83
N GLY A 28 -12.13 -13.01 37.52
CA GLY A 28 -11.91 -12.44 38.85
C GLY A 28 -11.95 -10.90 38.84
N PHE A 29 -11.44 -10.25 37.79
CA PHE A 29 -11.47 -8.79 37.66
C PHE A 29 -12.88 -8.22 37.55
N LEU A 30 -13.84 -8.99 37.05
CA LEU A 30 -15.25 -8.58 36.98
C LEU A 30 -15.89 -8.39 38.36
N LEU A 31 -15.28 -8.88 39.44
CA LEU A 31 -15.76 -8.64 40.80
C LEU A 31 -15.79 -7.14 41.15
N LEU A 32 -14.90 -6.33 40.56
CA LEU A 32 -14.92 -4.87 40.72
C LEU A 32 -16.28 -4.26 40.28
N ALA A 33 -16.84 -4.77 39.17
CA ALA A 33 -18.07 -4.27 38.54
C ALA A 33 -19.28 -5.22 38.74
N ALA A 34 -19.18 -6.17 39.67
CA ALA A 34 -20.22 -7.17 39.88
C ALA A 34 -21.60 -6.57 40.25
N PRO A 35 -21.71 -5.49 41.06
CA PRO A 35 -22.99 -4.83 41.30
C PRO A 35 -23.63 -4.31 40.01
N GLN A 36 -22.84 -3.67 39.15
CA GLN A 36 -23.28 -3.12 37.87
C GLN A 36 -23.75 -4.23 36.91
N LEU A 37 -22.96 -5.30 36.76
CA LEU A 37 -23.31 -6.45 35.92
C LEU A 37 -24.61 -7.12 36.37
N ARG A 38 -24.77 -7.36 37.67
CA ARG A 38 -26.01 -7.93 38.23
C ARG A 38 -27.19 -7.00 38.07
N GLY A 39 -26.99 -5.70 38.28
CA GLY A 39 -28.01 -4.67 38.07
C GLY A 39 -28.47 -4.63 36.61
N ALA A 40 -27.53 -4.65 35.67
CA ALA A 40 -27.77 -4.67 34.22
C ALA A 40 -28.59 -5.90 33.81
N GLN A 41 -28.17 -7.09 34.26
CA GLN A 41 -28.88 -8.35 34.00
C GLN A 41 -30.28 -8.34 34.59
N ALA A 42 -30.45 -7.88 35.83
CA ALA A 42 -31.76 -7.80 36.48
C ALA A 42 -32.69 -6.80 35.77
N ARG A 43 -32.16 -5.66 35.33
CA ARG A 43 -32.88 -4.64 34.56
C ARG A 43 -33.35 -5.21 33.22
N LEU A 44 -32.49 -5.90 32.48
CA LEU A 44 -32.85 -6.57 31.23
C LEU A 44 -33.89 -7.67 31.47
N LEU A 45 -33.70 -8.53 32.47
CA LEU A 45 -34.63 -9.58 32.83
C LEU A 45 -36.04 -9.05 33.14
N HIS A 46 -36.12 -7.94 33.89
CA HIS A 46 -37.40 -7.29 34.18
C HIS A 46 -38.11 -6.85 32.90
N ALA A 47 -37.38 -6.23 31.96
CA ALA A 47 -37.92 -5.82 30.67
C ALA A 47 -38.35 -7.02 29.81
N LEU A 48 -37.58 -8.11 29.80
CA LEU A 48 -37.88 -9.32 29.02
C LEU A 48 -39.11 -10.07 29.53
N ARG A 49 -39.39 -10.05 30.84
CA ARG A 49 -40.58 -10.71 31.42
C ARG A 49 -41.91 -10.12 30.94
N VAL A 50 -41.91 -8.84 30.54
CA VAL A 50 -43.09 -8.14 30.04
C VAL A 50 -43.09 -7.96 28.53
N LEU A 51 -42.07 -8.46 27.83
CA LEU A 51 -41.94 -8.33 26.38
C LEU A 51 -42.89 -9.31 25.65
N PRO A 52 -43.89 -8.83 24.88
CA PRO A 52 -44.78 -9.71 24.14
C PRO A 52 -44.01 -10.46 23.04
N GLY A 53 -44.48 -11.66 22.70
CA GLY A 53 -43.93 -12.44 21.57
C GLY A 53 -42.62 -13.18 21.84
N LEU A 54 -42.06 -13.09 23.06
CA LEU A 54 -40.74 -13.66 23.38
C LEU A 54 -40.72 -15.18 23.60
N ARG A 55 -41.84 -15.77 24.08
CA ARG A 55 -41.93 -17.21 24.44
C ARG A 55 -41.45 -18.18 23.35
N PRO A 56 -41.71 -17.96 22.05
CA PRO A 56 -41.22 -18.86 21.00
C PRO A 56 -39.72 -18.72 20.70
N LEU A 57 -39.09 -17.62 21.13
CA LEU A 57 -37.70 -17.28 20.81
C LEU A 57 -36.72 -17.62 21.95
N CYS A 58 -37.21 -18.00 23.13
CA CYS A 58 -36.36 -18.30 24.29
C CYS A 58 -36.94 -19.44 25.13
N ARG A 59 -36.08 -20.20 25.82
CA ARG A 59 -36.51 -21.18 26.84
C ARG A 59 -37.11 -20.50 28.07
N SER A 60 -36.46 -19.42 28.51
CA SER A 60 -36.91 -18.55 29.58
C SER A 60 -36.29 -17.15 29.42
N PRO A 61 -36.93 -16.09 29.96
CA PRO A 61 -36.34 -14.75 30.01
C PRO A 61 -34.99 -14.72 30.76
N GLU A 62 -34.82 -15.57 31.78
CA GLU A 62 -33.58 -15.70 32.55
C GLU A 62 -32.41 -16.15 31.67
N HIS A 63 -32.62 -17.21 30.88
CA HIS A 63 -31.59 -17.73 29.98
C HIS A 63 -31.17 -16.69 28.93
N LEU A 64 -32.13 -15.92 28.42
CA LEU A 64 -31.87 -14.89 27.43
C LEU A 64 -31.10 -13.69 28.02
N ALA A 65 -31.43 -13.28 29.25
CA ALA A 65 -30.70 -12.23 29.95
C ALA A 65 -29.26 -12.65 30.26
N GLU A 66 -29.04 -13.92 30.66
CA GLU A 66 -27.70 -14.50 30.83
C GLU A 66 -26.89 -14.49 29.53
N LEU A 67 -27.51 -14.94 28.43
CA LEU A 67 -26.88 -14.98 27.12
C LEU A 67 -26.40 -13.59 26.68
N ALA A 68 -27.26 -12.57 26.75
CA ALA A 68 -26.93 -11.21 26.37
C ALA A 68 -25.83 -10.58 27.25
N CYS A 69 -25.77 -10.93 28.55
CA CYS A 69 -24.85 -10.33 29.52
C CYS A 69 -23.39 -10.79 29.33
N SER A 70 -23.16 -11.95 28.71
CA SER A 70 -21.82 -12.50 28.46
C SER A 70 -20.91 -11.52 27.69
N ALA A 71 -21.44 -10.81 26.69
CA ALA A 71 -20.68 -9.83 25.91
C ALA A 71 -20.35 -8.56 26.72
N LEU A 72 -21.26 -8.10 27.57
CA LEU A 72 -21.02 -6.96 28.48
C LEU A 72 -19.88 -7.28 29.45
N ALA A 73 -19.83 -8.51 29.96
CA ALA A 73 -18.76 -8.95 30.84
C ALA A 73 -17.37 -8.81 30.16
N SER A 74 -17.25 -9.20 28.90
CA SER A 74 -16.00 -9.01 28.14
C SER A 74 -15.62 -7.54 28.00
N ASP A 75 -16.60 -6.69 27.64
CA ASP A 75 -16.37 -5.27 27.42
C ASP A 75 -15.94 -4.54 28.71
N ILE A 76 -16.49 -4.94 29.85
CA ILE A 76 -16.09 -4.40 31.15
C ILE A 76 -14.71 -4.93 31.57
N ALA A 77 -14.41 -6.21 31.31
CA ALA A 77 -13.09 -6.78 31.62
C ALA A 77 -11.96 -5.97 30.96
N GLU A 78 -12.13 -5.57 29.70
CA GLU A 78 -11.16 -4.76 28.99
C GLU A 78 -10.91 -3.40 29.66
N CYS A 79 -11.98 -2.70 30.10
CA CYS A 79 -11.86 -1.43 30.81
C CYS A 79 -11.10 -1.53 32.12
N VAL A 80 -11.42 -2.54 32.93
CA VAL A 80 -10.89 -2.63 34.31
C VAL A 80 -9.48 -3.23 34.36
N SER A 81 -9.06 -3.95 33.32
CA SER A 81 -7.83 -4.74 33.33
C SER A 81 -6.58 -3.91 33.64
N LYS A 82 -6.39 -2.77 32.96
CA LYS A 82 -5.19 -1.93 33.16
C LYS A 82 -5.10 -1.40 34.60
N VAL A 83 -6.23 -1.00 35.17
CA VAL A 83 -6.33 -0.51 36.56
C VAL A 83 -6.06 -1.64 37.56
N LEU A 84 -6.72 -2.79 37.40
CA LEU A 84 -6.55 -3.90 38.35
C LEU A 84 -5.16 -4.53 38.31
N ILE A 85 -4.50 -4.52 37.14
CA ILE A 85 -3.09 -4.88 37.00
C ILE A 85 -2.19 -3.89 37.75
N LEU A 86 -2.48 -2.59 37.69
CA LEU A 86 -1.74 -1.61 38.49
C LEU A 86 -1.96 -1.83 39.99
N GLU A 87 -3.21 -1.97 40.42
CA GLU A 87 -3.56 -2.11 41.84
C GLU A 87 -2.99 -3.38 42.48
N VAL A 88 -3.00 -4.53 41.78
CA VAL A 88 -2.36 -5.74 42.31
C VAL A 88 -0.84 -5.53 42.48
N ASN A 89 -0.20 -4.80 41.57
CA ASN A 89 1.21 -4.46 41.69
C ASN A 89 1.49 -3.47 42.84
N VAL A 90 0.61 -2.49 43.05
CA VAL A 90 0.70 -1.54 44.18
C VAL A 90 0.61 -2.31 45.51
N MET A 91 -0.40 -3.17 45.68
CA MET A 91 -0.55 -3.99 46.89
C MET A 91 0.62 -4.96 47.09
N ARG A 92 1.15 -5.54 46.01
CA ARG A 92 2.35 -6.39 46.04
C ARG A 92 3.56 -5.62 46.59
N LEU A 93 3.83 -4.42 46.05
CA LEU A 93 4.97 -3.60 46.46
C LEU A 93 4.85 -3.07 47.90
N ARG A 94 3.62 -2.91 48.40
CA ARG A 94 3.35 -2.54 49.79
C ARG A 94 3.38 -3.72 50.76
N GLY A 95 3.49 -4.96 50.28
CA GLY A 95 3.47 -6.17 51.11
C GLY A 95 2.11 -6.48 51.70
N GLU A 96 1.02 -6.05 51.04
CA GLU A 96 -0.36 -6.18 51.52
C GLU A 96 -1.03 -7.49 51.04
N LEU A 97 -0.42 -8.22 50.10
CA LEU A 97 -0.95 -9.46 49.56
C LEU A 97 -0.54 -10.68 50.41
N VAL A 98 -1.52 -11.53 50.72
CA VAL A 98 -1.31 -12.77 51.50
C VAL A 98 -1.22 -13.98 50.59
N GLY A 99 -0.14 -14.76 50.68
CA GLY A 99 0.07 -16.00 49.93
C GLY A 99 1.56 -16.34 49.75
N GLU A 100 1.91 -17.62 49.78
CA GLU A 100 3.28 -18.09 49.62
C GLU A 100 3.70 -18.01 48.15
N THR A 101 2.76 -18.25 47.22
CA THR A 101 3.00 -18.19 45.77
C THR A 101 2.40 -16.94 45.12
N SER A 102 2.91 -16.59 43.93
CA SER A 102 2.37 -15.48 43.12
C SER A 102 0.90 -15.66 42.75
N ASP A 103 0.49 -16.89 42.47
CA ASP A 103 -0.90 -17.24 42.17
C ASP A 103 -1.78 -17.05 43.42
N GLU A 104 -1.32 -17.49 44.61
CA GLU A 104 -2.06 -17.32 45.86
C GLU A 104 -2.26 -15.84 46.22
N ARG A 105 -1.22 -15.02 46.03
CA ARG A 105 -1.27 -13.57 46.26
C ARG A 105 -2.23 -12.86 45.28
N PHE A 106 -2.24 -13.28 44.01
CA PHE A 106 -3.25 -12.81 43.05
C PHE A 106 -4.66 -13.20 43.46
N GLN A 107 -4.88 -14.45 43.87
CA GLN A 107 -6.21 -14.88 44.34
C GLN A 107 -6.63 -14.16 45.62
N HIS A 108 -5.68 -13.77 46.48
CA HIS A 108 -5.96 -12.89 47.62
C HIS A 108 -6.48 -11.53 47.15
N PHE A 109 -5.81 -10.89 46.19
CA PHE A 109 -6.29 -9.66 45.56
C PHE A 109 -7.70 -9.81 44.97
N ILE A 110 -7.97 -10.87 44.20
CA ILE A 110 -9.31 -11.10 43.65
C ILE A 110 -10.38 -11.20 44.76
N ARG A 111 -10.07 -11.84 45.89
CA ARG A 111 -10.99 -11.91 47.03
C ARG A 111 -11.24 -10.56 47.70
N THR A 112 -10.27 -9.64 47.69
CA THR A 112 -10.49 -8.30 48.28
C THR A 112 -11.52 -7.49 47.49
N LEU A 113 -11.61 -7.71 46.17
CA LEU A 113 -12.59 -7.05 45.29
C LEU A 113 -14.06 -7.39 45.64
N ASP A 114 -14.32 -8.41 46.47
CA ASP A 114 -15.67 -8.72 46.94
C ASP A 114 -16.16 -7.75 48.04
N SER A 115 -15.24 -7.02 48.69
CA SER A 115 -15.55 -6.00 49.70
C SER A 115 -16.01 -4.68 49.07
N ASP A 116 -17.12 -4.12 49.57
CA ASP A 116 -17.58 -2.78 49.19
C ASP A 116 -16.51 -1.72 49.46
N ALA A 117 -15.80 -1.81 50.57
CA ALA A 117 -14.76 -0.84 50.93
C ALA A 117 -13.61 -0.84 49.92
N ALA A 118 -13.20 -2.02 49.43
CA ALA A 118 -12.12 -2.15 48.45
C ALA A 118 -12.56 -1.61 47.08
N ARG A 119 -13.79 -1.95 46.63
CA ARG A 119 -14.35 -1.39 45.39
C ARG A 119 -14.47 0.13 45.45
N SER A 120 -14.99 0.66 46.56
CA SER A 120 -15.10 2.11 46.76
C SER A 120 -13.73 2.80 46.77
N ALA A 121 -12.70 2.18 47.36
CA ALA A 121 -11.35 2.74 47.31
C ALA A 121 -10.83 2.86 45.87
N ILE A 122 -10.98 1.81 45.05
CA ILE A 122 -10.58 1.81 43.64
C ILE A 122 -11.38 2.85 42.85
N PHE A 123 -12.71 2.91 43.01
CA PHE A 123 -13.51 3.89 42.27
C PHE A 123 -13.32 5.34 42.72
N ASN A 124 -12.94 5.58 43.98
CA ASN A 124 -12.56 6.91 44.46
C ASN A 124 -11.22 7.36 43.86
N GLU A 125 -10.29 6.44 43.64
CA GLU A 125 -9.02 6.71 42.96
C GLU A 125 -9.22 6.90 41.44
N TYR A 126 -10.11 6.09 40.83
CA TYR A 126 -10.38 6.10 39.38
C TYR A 126 -11.86 6.43 39.08
N PRO A 127 -12.35 7.64 39.37
CA PRO A 127 -13.77 7.97 39.20
C PRO A 127 -14.24 7.92 37.75
N VAL A 128 -13.36 8.17 36.78
CA VAL A 128 -13.70 8.10 35.35
C VAL A 128 -13.92 6.64 34.91
N LEU A 129 -13.27 5.66 35.56
CA LEU A 129 -13.52 4.24 35.30
C LEU A 129 -14.96 3.88 35.66
N LEU A 130 -15.45 4.30 36.83
CA LEU A 130 -16.83 4.05 37.24
C LEU A 130 -17.82 4.66 36.23
N ARG A 131 -17.62 5.92 35.84
CA ARG A 131 -18.42 6.58 34.80
C ARG A 131 -18.45 5.77 33.51
N THR A 132 -17.29 5.29 33.06
CA THR A 132 -17.16 4.51 31.82
C THR A 132 -17.91 3.17 31.92
N ILE A 133 -17.83 2.49 33.06
CA ILE A 133 -18.56 1.23 33.29
C ILE A 133 -20.08 1.46 33.26
N GLU A 134 -20.57 2.48 33.97
CA GLU A 134 -22.01 2.79 34.00
C GLU A 134 -22.55 3.15 32.60
N GLN A 135 -21.77 3.92 31.83
CA GLN A 135 -22.11 4.22 30.43
C GLN A 135 -22.20 2.96 29.56
N ARG A 136 -21.19 2.07 29.63
CA ARG A 136 -21.18 0.80 28.88
C ARG A 136 -22.36 -0.10 29.24
N VAL A 137 -22.68 -0.19 30.54
CA VAL A 137 -23.82 -0.96 31.05
C VAL A 137 -25.15 -0.43 30.48
N ASP A 138 -25.33 0.88 30.48
CA ASP A 138 -26.57 1.49 30.02
C ASP A 138 -26.72 1.40 28.49
N HIS A 139 -25.65 1.63 27.74
CA HIS A 139 -25.60 1.45 26.28
C HIS A 139 -25.92 0.00 25.90
N TRP A 140 -25.25 -0.97 26.53
CA TRP A 140 -25.53 -2.40 26.32
C TRP A 140 -26.98 -2.75 26.63
N TYR A 141 -27.54 -2.25 27.73
CA TYR A 141 -28.92 -2.54 28.11
C TYR A 141 -29.89 -2.03 27.04
N ARG A 142 -29.72 -0.78 26.59
CA ARG A 142 -30.58 -0.17 25.57
C ARG A 142 -30.50 -0.94 24.25
N HIS A 143 -29.29 -1.20 23.76
CA HIS A 143 -29.07 -1.93 22.50
C HIS A 143 -29.62 -3.36 22.56
N SER A 144 -29.34 -4.09 23.65
CA SER A 144 -29.83 -5.47 23.82
C SER A 144 -31.35 -5.54 23.88
N LEU A 145 -31.98 -4.62 24.62
CA LEU A 145 -33.43 -4.54 24.68
C LEU A 145 -34.02 -4.18 23.31
N GLU A 146 -33.42 -3.23 22.60
CA GLU A 146 -33.83 -2.81 21.25
C GLU A 146 -33.78 -3.98 20.26
N VAL A 147 -32.68 -4.74 20.23
CA VAL A 147 -32.51 -5.93 19.36
C VAL A 147 -33.58 -6.97 19.66
N LEU A 148 -33.79 -7.31 20.94
CA LEU A 148 -34.72 -8.37 21.33
C LEU A 148 -36.19 -7.95 21.14
N GLN A 149 -36.51 -6.67 21.32
CA GLN A 149 -37.82 -6.10 21.00
C GLN A 149 -38.12 -6.20 19.51
N ARG A 150 -37.17 -5.81 18.67
CA ARG A 150 -37.30 -5.87 17.20
C ARG A 150 -37.38 -7.31 16.72
N LEU A 151 -36.55 -8.22 17.25
CA LEU A 151 -36.60 -9.66 16.93
C LEU A 151 -37.99 -10.24 17.23
N SER A 152 -38.55 -9.92 18.39
CA SER A 152 -39.87 -10.41 18.79
C SER A 152 -40.98 -9.89 17.87
N SER A 153 -40.91 -8.60 17.53
CA SER A 153 -41.92 -7.92 16.70
C SER A 153 -41.87 -8.38 15.24
N ASP A 154 -40.66 -8.55 14.69
CA ASP A 154 -40.43 -8.85 13.27
C ASP A 154 -40.34 -10.35 12.98
N ARG A 155 -40.41 -11.21 14.00
CA ARG A 155 -40.23 -12.67 13.90
C ARG A 155 -40.92 -13.29 12.69
N HIS A 156 -42.21 -13.00 12.49
CA HIS A 156 -42.98 -13.57 11.39
C HIS A 156 -42.53 -13.07 10.02
N ALA A 157 -42.13 -11.80 9.91
CA ALA A 157 -41.58 -11.25 8.68
C ALA A 157 -40.20 -11.85 8.38
N ILE A 158 -39.37 -12.06 9.40
CA ILE A 158 -38.06 -12.73 9.29
C ILE A 158 -38.25 -14.17 8.79
N GLU A 159 -39.12 -14.95 9.44
CA GLU A 159 -39.40 -16.34 9.06
C GLU A 159 -39.92 -16.42 7.62
N ALA A 160 -40.86 -15.54 7.24
CA ALA A 160 -41.41 -15.50 5.89
C ALA A 160 -40.39 -15.09 4.83
N ARG A 161 -39.61 -14.03 5.08
CA ARG A 161 -38.76 -13.39 4.07
C ARG A 161 -37.36 -13.99 3.99
N LEU A 162 -36.71 -14.21 5.14
CA LEU A 162 -35.30 -14.64 5.19
C LEU A 162 -35.16 -16.17 5.25
N LEU A 163 -36.17 -16.86 5.79
CA LEU A 163 -36.10 -18.31 6.04
C LEU A 163 -37.08 -19.12 5.19
N ASN A 164 -37.71 -18.52 4.18
CA ASN A 164 -38.69 -19.16 3.30
C ASN A 164 -39.83 -19.88 4.07
N GLY A 165 -40.32 -19.25 5.14
CA GLY A 165 -41.39 -19.76 6.00
C GLY A 165 -40.93 -20.73 7.09
N ALA A 166 -39.64 -21.07 7.18
CA ALA A 166 -39.13 -21.90 8.26
C ALA A 166 -39.04 -21.11 9.59
N THR A 167 -39.31 -21.80 10.70
CA THR A 167 -39.26 -21.20 12.03
C THR A 167 -37.82 -20.92 12.48
N LEU A 168 -37.61 -19.82 13.20
CA LEU A 168 -36.29 -19.48 13.76
C LEU A 168 -35.81 -20.52 14.79
N GLY A 169 -36.71 -20.93 15.69
CA GLY A 169 -36.35 -21.74 16.86
C GLY A 169 -36.00 -20.86 18.07
N VAL A 170 -35.32 -21.47 19.04
CA VAL A 170 -34.88 -20.79 20.27
C VAL A 170 -33.54 -20.12 20.02
N LEU A 171 -33.42 -18.85 20.42
CA LEU A 171 -32.16 -18.13 20.39
C LEU A 171 -31.17 -18.75 21.39
N THR A 172 -30.00 -19.14 20.88
CA THR A 172 -28.92 -19.78 21.66
C THR A 172 -27.63 -18.99 21.65
N GLU A 173 -27.46 -18.06 20.70
CA GLU A 173 -26.25 -17.27 20.55
C GLU A 173 -26.59 -15.81 20.18
N ILE A 174 -25.87 -14.87 20.79
CA ILE A 174 -25.89 -13.45 20.43
C ILE A 174 -24.45 -12.99 20.32
N THR A 175 -24.01 -12.67 19.10
CA THR A 175 -22.67 -12.13 18.83
C THR A 175 -22.79 -10.64 18.57
N TYR A 176 -22.36 -9.83 19.53
CA TYR A 176 -22.22 -8.38 19.37
C TYR A 176 -20.88 -8.01 18.73
N GLY A 177 -20.76 -6.81 18.17
CA GLY A 177 -19.49 -6.29 17.68
C GLY A 177 -19.01 -6.96 16.39
N ALA A 178 -19.94 -7.41 15.53
CA ALA A 178 -19.62 -7.84 14.16
C ALA A 178 -19.27 -6.65 13.24
N GLY A 179 -19.29 -5.43 13.79
CA GLY A 179 -18.82 -4.17 13.23
C GLY A 179 -18.57 -3.18 14.37
N ASP A 180 -18.14 -1.97 14.03
CA ASP A 180 -17.85 -0.90 14.99
C ASP A 180 -19.08 -0.51 15.85
N LYS A 181 -18.81 -0.02 17.07
CA LYS A 181 -19.83 0.53 17.96
C LYS A 181 -20.03 2.02 17.67
N HIS A 182 -21.28 2.41 17.46
CA HIS A 182 -21.69 3.78 17.17
C HIS A 182 -23.01 4.08 17.90
N HIS A 183 -23.45 5.34 17.91
CA HIS A 183 -24.81 5.73 18.32
C HIS A 183 -25.22 5.17 19.70
N GLN A 184 -24.38 5.36 20.70
CA GLN A 184 -24.50 4.85 22.07
C GLN A 184 -24.41 3.32 22.14
N GLY A 185 -23.35 2.76 21.56
CA GLY A 185 -23.02 1.33 21.64
C GLY A 185 -23.80 0.40 20.72
N ARG A 186 -24.56 0.92 19.75
CA ARG A 186 -25.20 0.12 18.71
C ARG A 186 -24.15 -0.46 17.78
N CYS A 187 -24.34 -1.73 17.41
CA CYS A 187 -23.47 -2.43 16.48
C CYS A 187 -24.26 -3.51 15.73
N VAL A 188 -23.69 -3.97 14.61
CA VAL A 188 -24.19 -5.16 13.91
C VAL A 188 -24.16 -6.35 14.87
N THR A 189 -25.27 -7.06 14.96
CA THR A 189 -25.47 -8.17 15.91
C THR A 189 -25.90 -9.43 15.17
N ILE A 190 -25.18 -10.53 15.35
CA ILE A 190 -25.51 -11.83 14.76
C ILE A 190 -26.27 -12.66 15.79
N LEU A 191 -27.39 -13.24 15.38
CA LEU A 191 -28.26 -14.04 16.24
C LEU A 191 -28.28 -15.49 15.74
N GLY A 192 -27.89 -16.44 16.60
CA GLY A 192 -27.85 -17.87 16.32
C GLY A 192 -28.92 -18.64 17.09
N PHE A 193 -29.55 -19.61 16.43
CA PHE A 193 -30.68 -20.36 16.96
C PHE A 193 -30.37 -21.87 17.07
N ASP A 194 -31.10 -22.57 17.95
CA ASP A 194 -30.99 -24.02 18.14
C ASP A 194 -31.33 -24.84 16.88
N SER A 195 -32.02 -24.21 15.93
CA SER A 195 -32.28 -24.77 14.61
C SER A 195 -31.06 -24.78 13.68
N GLY A 196 -29.92 -24.24 14.12
CA GLY A 196 -28.67 -24.08 13.35
C GLY A 196 -28.65 -22.85 12.45
N ARG A 197 -29.72 -22.06 12.43
CA ARG A 197 -29.86 -20.85 11.60
C ARG A 197 -29.22 -19.64 12.27
N HIS A 198 -28.79 -18.70 11.43
CA HIS A 198 -28.29 -17.40 11.86
C HIS A 198 -28.97 -16.30 11.06
N ILE A 199 -29.17 -15.14 11.70
CA ILE A 199 -29.61 -13.90 11.04
C ILE A 199 -28.75 -12.74 11.52
N VAL A 200 -28.64 -11.70 10.71
CA VAL A 200 -27.86 -10.51 11.02
C VAL A 200 -28.79 -9.33 11.24
N TYR A 201 -28.69 -8.70 12.40
CA TYR A 201 -29.35 -7.44 12.72
C TYR A 201 -28.40 -6.27 12.41
N LYS A 202 -28.86 -5.33 11.57
CA LYS A 202 -28.15 -4.08 11.32
C LYS A 202 -28.94 -2.91 11.91
N PRO A 203 -28.38 -2.14 12.86
CA PRO A 203 -29.04 -0.97 13.45
C PRO A 203 -29.01 0.26 12.53
N ARG A 204 -29.15 0.05 11.22
CA ARG A 204 -29.20 1.08 10.17
C ARG A 204 -30.16 0.67 9.06
N SER A 205 -30.62 1.64 8.28
CA SER A 205 -31.43 1.38 7.08
C SER A 205 -30.70 0.43 6.12
N LEU A 206 -31.46 -0.49 5.51
CA LEU A 206 -31.00 -1.38 4.43
C LEU A 206 -31.37 -0.87 3.03
N ALA A 207 -31.79 0.39 2.91
CA ALA A 207 -32.19 0.97 1.63
C ALA A 207 -31.05 0.94 0.61
N VAL A 208 -29.82 1.25 1.04
CA VAL A 208 -28.62 1.19 0.20
C VAL A 208 -28.31 -0.24 -0.26
N ASP A 209 -28.40 -1.23 0.65
CA ASP A 209 -28.17 -2.64 0.33
C ASP A 209 -29.19 -3.12 -0.73
N LEU A 210 -30.48 -2.77 -0.57
CA LEU A 210 -31.54 -3.14 -1.52
C LEU A 210 -31.39 -2.48 -2.89
N ALA A 211 -31.05 -1.18 -2.92
CA ALA A 211 -30.82 -0.47 -4.18
C ALA A 211 -29.63 -1.07 -4.94
N PHE A 212 -28.55 -1.44 -4.23
CA PHE A 212 -27.41 -2.12 -4.85
C PHE A 212 -27.78 -3.51 -5.39
N GLN A 213 -28.63 -4.27 -4.69
CA GLN A 213 -29.10 -5.56 -5.21
C GLN A 213 -29.91 -5.45 -6.51
N GLN A 214 -30.70 -4.39 -6.67
CA GLN A 214 -31.40 -4.13 -7.92
C GLN A 214 -30.41 -3.88 -9.06
N LEU A 215 -29.36 -3.10 -8.80
CA LEU A 215 -28.29 -2.85 -9.76
C LEU A 215 -27.52 -4.14 -10.12
N VAL A 216 -27.20 -4.99 -9.14
CA VAL A 216 -26.57 -6.28 -9.40
C VAL A 216 -27.49 -7.18 -10.22
N GLY A 217 -28.79 -7.22 -9.93
CA GLY A 217 -29.75 -7.99 -10.72
C GLY A 217 -29.87 -7.52 -12.17
N TRP A 218 -29.81 -6.20 -12.39
CA TRP A 218 -29.75 -5.60 -13.72
C TRP A 218 -28.47 -6.04 -14.46
N ALA A 219 -27.30 -5.89 -13.83
CA ALA A 219 -26.03 -6.29 -14.43
C ALA A 219 -25.94 -7.80 -14.70
N ALA A 220 -26.41 -8.63 -13.75
CA ALA A 220 -26.46 -10.08 -13.90
C ALA A 220 -27.33 -10.50 -15.10
N THR A 221 -28.45 -9.82 -15.32
CA THR A 221 -29.32 -10.04 -16.49
C THR A 221 -28.61 -9.65 -17.79
N GLY A 222 -27.96 -8.48 -17.83
CA GLY A 222 -27.17 -8.03 -18.97
C GLY A 222 -26.02 -8.96 -19.35
N MET A 223 -25.40 -9.60 -18.35
CA MET A 223 -24.32 -10.58 -18.55
C MET A 223 -24.82 -12.02 -18.78
N GLY A 224 -26.12 -12.28 -18.67
CA GLY A 224 -26.69 -13.62 -18.77
C GLY A 224 -26.35 -14.57 -17.61
N ASP A 225 -25.93 -14.05 -16.44
CA ASP A 225 -25.61 -14.82 -15.23
C ASP A 225 -26.78 -14.82 -14.23
N HIS A 226 -27.89 -15.48 -14.61
CA HIS A 226 -29.09 -15.55 -13.76
C HIS A 226 -28.90 -16.36 -12.46
N ALA A 227 -27.76 -17.03 -12.30
CA ALA A 227 -27.41 -17.78 -11.09
C ALA A 227 -26.73 -16.89 -10.04
N TRP A 228 -26.43 -15.63 -10.36
CA TRP A 228 -25.78 -14.71 -9.44
C TRP A 228 -26.72 -14.32 -8.29
N ARG A 229 -26.57 -15.02 -7.16
CA ARG A 229 -27.39 -14.85 -5.96
C ARG A 229 -26.95 -13.62 -5.15
N GLN A 230 -27.93 -12.93 -4.58
CA GLN A 230 -27.75 -11.85 -3.59
C GLN A 230 -28.34 -12.26 -2.23
N PRO A 231 -27.79 -11.76 -1.10
CA PRO A 231 -28.30 -12.09 0.23
C PRO A 231 -29.72 -11.56 0.42
N THR A 232 -30.60 -12.28 1.10
CA THR A 232 -31.96 -11.75 1.31
C THR A 232 -31.96 -10.70 2.42
N HIS A 233 -32.65 -9.57 2.20
CA HIS A 233 -32.82 -8.52 3.21
C HIS A 233 -34.30 -8.28 3.54
N LEU A 234 -34.54 -7.88 4.80
CA LEU A 234 -35.81 -7.40 5.33
C LEU A 234 -35.60 -5.98 5.89
N PRO A 235 -35.94 -4.93 5.11
CA PRO A 235 -35.85 -3.55 5.58
C PRO A 235 -36.98 -3.25 6.57
N CYS A 236 -36.64 -2.56 7.68
CA CYS A 236 -37.60 -2.16 8.72
C CYS A 236 -37.55 -0.65 8.99
N GLY A 237 -37.23 0.16 7.98
CA GLY A 237 -37.06 1.62 8.10
C GLY A 237 -35.63 1.97 8.54
N ALA A 238 -35.45 2.46 9.77
CA ALA A 238 -34.15 2.89 10.30
C ALA A 238 -33.22 1.73 10.71
N TYR A 239 -33.67 0.48 10.57
CA TYR A 239 -32.91 -0.74 10.85
C TYR A 239 -33.33 -1.84 9.86
N GLY A 240 -32.68 -2.99 9.90
CA GLY A 240 -33.18 -4.17 9.20
C GLY A 240 -32.49 -5.47 9.54
N TRP A 241 -32.98 -6.54 8.92
CA TRP A 241 -32.49 -7.90 9.07
C TRP A 241 -31.92 -8.41 7.75
N SER A 242 -30.79 -9.11 7.81
CA SER A 242 -30.16 -9.74 6.66
C SER A 242 -29.99 -11.24 6.88
N GLU A 243 -30.07 -11.99 5.77
CA GLU A 243 -29.55 -13.34 5.70
C GLU A 243 -28.10 -13.39 6.21
N PHE A 244 -27.78 -14.43 6.99
CA PHE A 244 -26.41 -14.71 7.38
C PHE A 244 -25.68 -15.44 6.26
N VAL A 245 -24.58 -14.85 5.80
CA VAL A 245 -23.76 -15.39 4.72
C VAL A 245 -22.62 -16.21 5.32
N ALA A 246 -22.65 -17.52 5.12
CA ALA A 246 -21.59 -18.42 5.58
C ALA A 246 -20.47 -18.54 4.55
N HIS A 247 -19.22 -18.62 5.01
CA HIS A 247 -18.07 -18.97 4.18
C HIS A 247 -18.19 -20.43 3.73
N GLN A 248 -18.19 -20.69 2.42
CA GLN A 248 -18.47 -22.00 1.84
C GLN A 248 -17.46 -22.35 0.74
N PRO A 249 -17.09 -23.64 0.57
CA PRO A 249 -16.13 -24.04 -0.44
C PRO A 249 -16.73 -23.91 -1.84
N CYS A 250 -15.89 -23.62 -2.83
CA CYS A 250 -16.23 -23.85 -4.23
C CYS A 250 -16.33 -25.36 -4.51
N ALA A 251 -17.23 -25.73 -5.42
CA ALA A 251 -17.41 -27.12 -5.83
C ALA A 251 -16.24 -27.65 -6.67
N ASP A 252 -15.73 -26.80 -7.57
CA ASP A 252 -14.66 -27.11 -8.52
C ASP A 252 -13.91 -25.83 -8.94
N THR A 253 -12.94 -25.99 -9.84
CA THR A 253 -12.15 -24.88 -10.41
C THR A 253 -13.00 -23.91 -11.23
N GLU A 254 -14.06 -24.37 -11.88
CA GLU A 254 -14.98 -23.49 -12.63
C GLU A 254 -15.76 -22.56 -11.69
N GLY A 255 -16.12 -23.07 -10.50
CA GLY A 255 -16.67 -22.26 -9.41
C GLY A 255 -15.73 -21.14 -8.97
N ILE A 256 -14.41 -21.38 -8.95
CA ILE A 256 -13.41 -20.35 -8.65
C ILE A 256 -13.34 -19.29 -9.77
N HIS A 257 -13.34 -19.71 -11.04
CA HIS A 257 -13.41 -18.78 -12.18
C HIS A 257 -14.68 -17.93 -12.13
N THR A 258 -15.82 -18.54 -11.84
CA THR A 258 -17.12 -17.86 -11.71
C THR A 258 -17.12 -16.88 -10.56
N PHE A 259 -16.55 -17.26 -9.41
CA PHE A 259 -16.38 -16.39 -8.24
C PHE A 259 -15.64 -15.11 -8.62
N TYR A 260 -14.44 -15.24 -9.21
CA TYR A 260 -13.61 -14.09 -9.55
C TYR A 260 -14.19 -13.25 -10.70
N ARG A 261 -14.92 -13.88 -11.63
CA ARG A 261 -15.69 -13.16 -12.66
C ARG A 261 -16.79 -12.29 -12.03
N ARG A 262 -17.58 -12.85 -11.11
CA ARG A 262 -18.61 -12.08 -10.38
C ARG A 262 -18.00 -10.99 -9.50
N LEU A 263 -16.83 -11.24 -8.91
CA LEU A 263 -16.10 -10.24 -8.14
C LEU A 263 -15.68 -9.05 -9.02
N GLY A 264 -15.11 -9.33 -10.20
CA GLY A 264 -14.78 -8.33 -11.20
C GLY A 264 -15.99 -7.50 -11.64
N ALA A 265 -17.13 -8.17 -11.89
CA ALA A 265 -18.37 -7.49 -12.24
C ALA A 265 -18.85 -6.54 -11.13
N GLN A 266 -18.79 -6.97 -9.86
CA GLN A 266 -19.11 -6.10 -8.72
C GLN A 266 -18.16 -4.91 -8.61
N LEU A 267 -16.87 -5.11 -8.87
CA LEU A 267 -15.89 -4.03 -8.86
C LEU A 267 -16.26 -2.91 -9.87
N ALA A 268 -16.79 -3.25 -11.04
CA ALA A 268 -17.25 -2.26 -12.01
C ALA A 268 -18.45 -1.45 -11.50
N LEU A 269 -19.42 -2.11 -10.85
CA LEU A 269 -20.58 -1.44 -10.26
C LEU A 269 -20.17 -0.53 -9.09
N LEU A 270 -19.32 -1.04 -8.20
CA LEU A 270 -18.77 -0.27 -7.07
C LEU A 270 -17.98 0.95 -7.55
N PHE A 271 -17.16 0.78 -8.59
CA PHE A 271 -16.43 1.88 -9.23
C PHE A 271 -17.37 2.96 -9.79
N ALA A 272 -18.45 2.57 -10.48
CA ALA A 272 -19.42 3.49 -11.03
C ALA A 272 -20.15 4.30 -9.96
N LEU A 273 -20.34 3.73 -8.77
CA LEU A 273 -21.03 4.36 -7.63
C LEU A 273 -20.10 5.06 -6.63
N ASP A 274 -18.83 5.27 -6.97
CA ASP A 274 -17.87 5.94 -6.07
C ASP A 274 -17.75 5.25 -4.69
N ALA A 275 -17.83 3.91 -4.68
CA ALA A 275 -17.67 3.11 -3.46
C ALA A 275 -16.25 3.20 -2.89
N THR A 276 -16.15 3.00 -1.58
CA THR A 276 -14.88 2.83 -0.85
C THR A 276 -15.07 1.81 0.27
N ASP A 277 -13.99 1.51 1.00
CA ASP A 277 -14.04 0.73 2.25
C ASP A 277 -14.44 -0.76 2.09
N MET A 278 -14.23 -1.35 0.90
CA MET A 278 -14.49 -2.77 0.64
C MET A 278 -13.27 -3.65 1.00
N HIS A 279 -12.93 -3.68 2.29
CA HIS A 279 -11.82 -4.46 2.86
C HIS A 279 -12.19 -5.94 3.09
N LEU A 280 -11.22 -6.76 3.52
CA LEU A 280 -11.38 -8.22 3.68
C LEU A 280 -12.53 -8.67 4.60
N GLU A 281 -12.95 -7.84 5.55
CA GLU A 281 -14.08 -8.10 6.44
C GLU A 281 -15.43 -7.93 5.76
N ASN A 282 -15.49 -7.14 4.67
CA ASN A 282 -16.71 -6.77 3.98
C ASN A 282 -17.04 -7.70 2.79
N VAL A 283 -16.16 -8.67 2.51
CA VAL A 283 -16.34 -9.68 1.46
C VAL A 283 -16.45 -11.07 2.09
N MET A 284 -17.48 -11.81 1.71
CA MET A 284 -17.69 -13.20 2.12
C MET A 284 -17.69 -14.12 0.91
N ALA A 285 -16.84 -15.15 0.92
CA ALA A 285 -16.83 -16.15 -0.14
C ALA A 285 -17.84 -17.27 0.12
N GLN A 286 -18.94 -17.27 -0.64
CA GLN A 286 -19.99 -18.26 -0.53
C GLN A 286 -20.01 -19.14 -1.79
N GLY A 287 -19.18 -20.17 -1.81
CA GLY A 287 -19.03 -21.01 -3.00
C GLY A 287 -18.51 -20.17 -4.18
N ASP A 288 -19.22 -20.22 -5.30
CA ASP A 288 -18.92 -19.48 -6.54
C ASP A 288 -19.39 -18.01 -6.53
N THR A 289 -19.83 -17.50 -5.38
CA THR A 289 -20.42 -16.16 -5.26
C THR A 289 -19.68 -15.31 -4.21
N PRO A 290 -19.07 -14.19 -4.60
CA PRO A 290 -18.58 -13.18 -3.67
C PRO A 290 -19.76 -12.33 -3.20
N VAL A 291 -19.97 -12.29 -1.88
CA VAL A 291 -21.06 -11.51 -1.28
C VAL A 291 -20.48 -10.35 -0.49
N LEU A 292 -20.90 -9.13 -0.85
CA LEU A 292 -20.58 -7.91 -0.11
C LEU A 292 -21.56 -7.79 1.05
N VAL A 293 -21.04 -7.80 2.28
CA VAL A 293 -21.87 -7.80 3.50
C VAL A 293 -22.07 -6.42 4.11
N ASP A 294 -21.26 -5.44 3.70
CA ASP A 294 -21.45 -4.04 4.04
C ASP A 294 -21.33 -3.14 2.81
N LEU A 295 -22.26 -2.21 2.67
CA LEU A 295 -22.46 -1.33 1.51
C LEU A 295 -22.77 0.11 1.96
N GLU A 296 -22.50 0.44 3.22
CA GLU A 296 -22.82 1.76 3.76
C GLU A 296 -21.95 2.88 3.18
N ALA A 297 -20.76 2.57 2.64
CA ALA A 297 -19.83 3.54 2.05
C ALA A 297 -19.94 3.67 0.51
N LEU A 298 -21.12 3.44 -0.07
CA LEU A 298 -21.41 3.79 -1.47
C LEU A 298 -21.59 5.31 -1.63
N PHE A 299 -21.34 5.85 -2.83
CA PHE A 299 -21.41 7.28 -3.12
C PHE A 299 -20.51 8.12 -2.21
N HIS A 300 -19.30 7.64 -1.91
CA HIS A 300 -18.45 8.32 -0.94
C HIS A 300 -17.96 9.68 -1.47
N PRO A 301 -18.17 10.78 -0.73
CA PRO A 301 -17.70 12.11 -1.12
C PRO A 301 -16.21 12.18 -1.40
N ARG A 302 -15.79 13.10 -2.29
CA ARG A 302 -14.38 13.39 -2.57
C ARG A 302 -13.89 14.44 -1.56
N PHE A 303 -12.72 14.24 -0.97
CA PHE A 303 -12.17 15.26 -0.05
C PHE A 303 -11.71 16.52 -0.78
N ASP A 304 -11.42 16.43 -2.09
CA ASP A 304 -11.15 17.58 -2.96
C ASP A 304 -12.37 18.51 -3.08
N ASP A 305 -13.59 18.04 -2.78
CA ASP A 305 -14.80 18.85 -2.80
C ASP A 305 -15.08 19.52 -1.44
N VAL A 306 -14.26 19.34 -0.40
CA VAL A 306 -14.53 19.95 0.90
C VAL A 306 -14.39 21.47 0.82
N VAL A 307 -15.43 22.18 1.27
CA VAL A 307 -15.45 23.66 1.26
C VAL A 307 -14.71 24.19 2.50
N TYR A 308 -13.65 24.95 2.26
CA TYR A 308 -12.85 25.60 3.30
C TYR A 308 -12.40 27.00 2.84
N ASP A 309 -12.49 28.00 3.72
CA ASP A 309 -12.26 29.41 3.41
C ASP A 309 -10.76 29.84 3.46
N GLY A 310 -9.85 28.93 3.81
CA GLY A 310 -8.40 29.19 3.88
C GLY A 310 -7.63 28.89 2.60
N ASP A 311 -6.33 29.25 2.57
CA ASP A 311 -5.46 29.03 1.41
C ASP A 311 -5.19 27.54 1.17
N THR A 312 -5.85 26.95 0.17
CA THR A 312 -5.75 25.53 -0.18
C THR A 312 -4.56 25.21 -1.08
N ALA A 313 -3.73 26.20 -1.46
CA ALA A 313 -2.59 26.01 -2.36
C ALA A 313 -1.54 25.01 -1.82
N THR A 314 -1.47 24.83 -0.49
CA THR A 314 -0.60 23.84 0.18
C THR A 314 -1.24 22.46 0.34
N MET A 315 -2.54 22.33 0.09
CA MET A 315 -3.34 21.13 0.35
C MET A 315 -3.68 20.34 -0.92
N GLN A 316 -3.27 20.80 -2.10
CA GLN A 316 -3.57 20.06 -3.32
C GLN A 316 -2.97 18.65 -3.21
N PRO A 317 -3.79 17.59 -3.22
CA PRO A 317 -3.26 16.25 -3.32
C PRO A 317 -2.43 16.19 -4.60
N ASP A 318 -1.25 15.58 -4.52
CA ASP A 318 -0.46 15.23 -5.71
C ASP A 318 -1.41 14.66 -6.76
N GLY A 319 -1.37 15.16 -8.00
CA GLY A 319 -2.28 14.74 -9.06
C GLY A 319 -2.34 13.21 -9.22
N GLY A 320 -1.27 12.50 -8.84
CA GLY A 320 -1.25 11.05 -8.78
C GLY A 320 -2.20 10.44 -7.74
N TRP A 321 -2.33 10.99 -6.53
CA TRP A 321 -3.27 10.45 -5.53
C TRP A 321 -4.73 10.72 -5.91
N SER A 322 -5.01 11.81 -6.65
CA SER A 322 -6.32 11.98 -7.31
C SER A 322 -6.60 10.82 -8.25
N ALA A 323 -5.65 10.49 -9.15
CA ALA A 323 -5.78 9.38 -10.07
C ALA A 323 -6.08 8.06 -9.36
N TYR A 324 -5.35 7.80 -8.28
CA TYR A 324 -5.52 6.61 -7.46
C TYR A 324 -6.97 6.54 -6.94
N HIS A 325 -7.46 7.63 -6.37
CA HIS A 325 -8.84 7.69 -5.91
C HIS A 325 -9.86 7.69 -7.06
N ASP A 326 -9.54 8.19 -8.24
CA ASP A 326 -10.41 8.20 -9.43
C ASP A 326 -10.40 6.86 -10.18
N SER A 327 -9.66 5.87 -9.67
CA SER A 327 -9.58 4.52 -10.21
C SER A 327 -10.33 3.49 -9.35
N VAL A 328 -10.43 2.28 -9.89
CA VAL A 328 -10.91 1.08 -9.17
C VAL A 328 -10.19 0.81 -7.84
N MET A 329 -8.98 1.37 -7.63
CA MET A 329 -8.24 1.20 -6.38
C MET A 329 -8.96 1.82 -5.17
N ARG A 330 -9.74 2.89 -5.38
CA ARG A 330 -10.50 3.54 -4.30
C ARG A 330 -11.47 2.61 -3.61
N VAL A 331 -12.00 1.62 -4.33
CA VAL A 331 -13.03 0.71 -3.82
C VAL A 331 -12.54 -0.05 -2.58
N GLY A 332 -11.23 -0.32 -2.46
CA GLY A 332 -10.64 -1.09 -1.36
C GLY A 332 -10.63 -2.62 -1.61
N LEU A 333 -11.24 -3.07 -2.71
CA LEU A 333 -11.32 -4.48 -3.06
C LEU A 333 -9.98 -5.04 -3.60
N LEU A 334 -9.20 -4.20 -4.29
CA LEU A 334 -7.95 -4.59 -4.92
C LEU A 334 -6.76 -4.46 -3.97
N PRO A 335 -5.69 -5.25 -4.18
CA PRO A 335 -4.54 -5.29 -3.29
C PRO A 335 -3.91 -3.93 -3.01
N SER A 336 -3.75 -3.60 -1.73
CA SER A 336 -3.04 -2.40 -1.30
C SER A 336 -2.36 -2.63 0.05
N TRP A 337 -1.07 -2.28 0.12
CA TRP A 337 -0.26 -2.46 1.32
C TRP A 337 -0.39 -1.24 2.22
N SER A 338 -0.80 -1.48 3.47
CA SER A 338 -0.81 -0.47 4.53
C SER A 338 0.49 -0.54 5.33
N TYR A 339 1.35 0.45 5.17
CA TYR A 339 2.65 0.56 5.85
C TYR A 339 2.50 1.29 7.19
N HIS A 340 3.18 0.78 8.22
CA HIS A 340 3.16 1.42 9.54
C HIS A 340 4.27 2.44 9.74
N ASN A 341 5.47 2.15 9.21
CA ASN A 341 6.65 2.97 9.37
C ASN A 341 7.57 2.85 8.15
N THR A 342 8.67 3.60 8.18
CA THR A 342 9.71 3.60 7.14
C THR A 342 10.49 2.29 7.04
N ASP A 343 10.36 1.37 8.02
CA ASP A 343 11.10 0.10 8.05
C ASP A 343 10.48 -0.98 7.14
N GLY A 344 9.36 -0.67 6.49
CA GLY A 344 8.75 -1.51 5.44
C GLY A 344 7.90 -2.66 5.92
N GLU A 345 7.50 -2.65 7.19
CA GLU A 345 6.48 -3.57 7.67
C GLU A 345 5.09 -3.10 7.24
N ALA A 346 4.42 -3.96 6.49
CA ALA A 346 3.13 -3.68 5.87
C ALA A 346 2.18 -4.85 6.05
N ILE A 347 0.89 -4.54 6.02
CA ILE A 347 -0.18 -5.53 5.95
C ILE A 347 -1.05 -5.27 4.74
N GLU A 348 -1.56 -6.35 4.18
CA GLU A 348 -2.47 -6.35 3.05
C GLU A 348 -3.88 -6.65 3.58
N LEU A 349 -4.78 -5.67 3.44
CA LEU A 349 -6.14 -5.68 4.00
C LEU A 349 -7.25 -5.55 2.94
N SER A 350 -6.92 -5.66 1.65
CA SER A 350 -7.91 -5.50 0.58
C SER A 350 -8.96 -6.61 0.59
N GLY A 351 -10.12 -6.31 0.00
CA GLY A 351 -11.22 -7.27 -0.09
C GLY A 351 -10.87 -8.57 -0.80
N ILE A 352 -9.96 -8.58 -1.79
CA ILE A 352 -9.52 -9.80 -2.50
C ILE A 352 -8.27 -10.44 -1.90
N GLY A 353 -7.43 -9.64 -1.23
CA GLY A 353 -6.17 -10.09 -0.64
C GLY A 353 -6.36 -10.63 0.78
N GLY A 354 -5.46 -10.26 1.70
CA GLY A 354 -5.42 -10.78 3.06
C GLY A 354 -4.72 -12.13 3.16
N VAL A 355 -3.38 -12.12 3.27
CA VAL A 355 -2.61 -13.34 3.57
C VAL A 355 -2.94 -13.78 5.01
N ALA A 356 -3.09 -15.08 5.23
CA ALA A 356 -3.26 -15.64 6.57
C ALA A 356 -2.05 -15.35 7.45
N ASP A 357 -2.23 -15.26 8.76
CA ASP A 357 -1.14 -15.23 9.74
C ASP A 357 -0.15 -14.06 9.58
N GLN A 358 -0.56 -12.99 8.88
CA GLN A 358 0.19 -11.74 8.79
C GLN A 358 0.47 -11.20 10.21
N LEU A 359 1.73 -10.86 10.48
CA LEU A 359 2.10 -10.18 11.71
C LEU A 359 1.71 -8.71 11.59
N LEU A 360 0.92 -8.22 12.53
CA LEU A 360 0.65 -6.79 12.63
C LEU A 360 1.98 -6.02 12.74
N PRO A 361 2.17 -4.91 12.00
CA PRO A 361 3.40 -4.11 12.08
C PRO A 361 3.60 -3.53 13.48
N GLU A 362 2.50 -3.13 14.12
CA GLU A 362 2.50 -2.61 15.47
C GLU A 362 2.51 -3.73 16.51
N GLU A 363 3.38 -3.59 17.50
CA GLU A 363 3.23 -4.34 18.74
C GLU A 363 1.96 -3.90 19.46
N GLN A 364 1.10 -4.86 19.77
CA GLN A 364 -0.11 -4.62 20.53
C GLN A 364 0.16 -4.93 22.02
N PRO A 365 -0.52 -4.23 22.95
CA PRO A 365 -0.48 -4.59 24.35
C PRO A 365 -1.11 -5.98 24.55
N THR A 366 -0.37 -6.88 25.17
CA THR A 366 -0.79 -8.23 25.58
C THR A 366 -0.50 -8.41 27.06
N PHE A 367 -1.06 -9.45 27.68
CA PHE A 367 -0.89 -9.70 29.11
C PHE A 367 0.11 -10.83 29.35
N SER A 368 1.07 -10.61 30.25
CA SER A 368 2.02 -11.61 30.74
C SER A 368 1.75 -11.93 32.21
N ALA A 369 2.19 -13.12 32.65
CA ALA A 369 1.97 -13.63 34.01
C ALA A 369 0.49 -13.56 34.44
N ILE A 370 -0.41 -13.98 33.55
CA ILE A 370 -1.87 -13.92 33.78
C ILE A 370 -2.21 -14.79 35.00
N GLY A 371 -2.92 -14.21 35.98
CA GLY A 371 -3.30 -14.89 37.21
C GLY A 371 -2.25 -14.83 38.33
N GLN A 372 -1.18 -14.06 38.16
CA GLN A 372 -0.12 -13.86 39.15
C GLN A 372 -0.10 -12.41 39.67
N ASP A 373 0.43 -12.20 40.87
CA ASP A 373 0.63 -10.87 41.45
C ASP A 373 1.67 -10.02 40.69
N THR A 374 2.44 -10.65 39.80
CA THR A 374 3.39 -10.05 38.86
C THR A 374 2.79 -9.81 37.47
N MET A 375 1.47 -9.96 37.29
CA MET A 375 0.79 -9.71 36.03
C MET A 375 1.17 -8.32 35.50
N CYS A 376 1.48 -8.25 34.21
CA CYS A 376 1.89 -7.01 33.56
C CYS A 376 1.47 -6.98 32.09
N ILE A 377 1.51 -5.78 31.51
CA ILE A 377 1.24 -5.57 30.09
C ILE A 377 2.58 -5.58 29.37
N VAL A 378 2.71 -6.44 28.37
CA VAL A 378 3.88 -6.54 27.50
C VAL A 378 3.44 -6.28 26.06
N ARG A 379 4.31 -5.66 25.26
CA ARG A 379 4.03 -5.42 23.85
C ARG A 379 4.51 -6.61 23.03
N GLN A 380 3.63 -7.13 22.18
CA GLN A 380 3.94 -8.23 21.27
C GLN A 380 3.21 -8.04 19.95
N ARG A 381 3.83 -8.48 18.86
CA ARG A 381 3.19 -8.50 17.54
C ARG A 381 2.16 -9.62 17.51
N ALA A 382 0.90 -9.26 17.24
CA ALA A 382 -0.17 -10.24 17.06
C ALA A 382 -0.29 -10.68 15.60
N ARG A 383 -0.82 -11.89 15.38
CA ARG A 383 -1.16 -12.38 14.05
C ARG A 383 -2.61 -12.05 13.72
N LEU A 384 -2.85 -11.60 12.49
CA LEU A 384 -4.20 -11.41 11.98
C LEU A 384 -4.89 -12.76 11.77
N PRO A 385 -6.12 -12.95 12.29
CA PRO A 385 -6.87 -14.16 12.02
C PRO A 385 -7.23 -14.25 10.54
N GLN A 386 -7.48 -15.47 10.08
CA GLN A 386 -7.93 -15.71 8.72
C GLN A 386 -9.28 -15.02 8.43
N ALA A 387 -9.29 -14.19 7.40
CA ALA A 387 -10.51 -13.63 6.81
C ALA A 387 -11.29 -14.66 5.98
N LYS A 388 -12.58 -14.37 5.74
CA LYS A 388 -13.55 -15.23 5.04
C LYS A 388 -13.87 -14.76 3.62
N ASN A 389 -13.02 -13.89 3.08
CA ASN A 389 -13.16 -13.23 1.78
C ASN A 389 -12.70 -14.06 0.59
N GLN A 390 -11.73 -14.96 0.78
CA GLN A 390 -11.15 -15.75 -0.31
C GLN A 390 -11.91 -17.06 -0.55
N PRO A 391 -12.10 -17.48 -1.81
CA PRO A 391 -12.66 -18.77 -2.13
C PRO A 391 -11.65 -19.89 -1.83
N TYR A 392 -12.15 -21.09 -1.60
CA TYR A 392 -11.31 -22.26 -1.31
C TYR A 392 -11.89 -23.52 -1.95
N LEU A 393 -11.01 -24.43 -2.35
CA LEU A 393 -11.35 -25.70 -2.99
C LEU A 393 -10.62 -26.83 -2.27
N ALA A 394 -11.35 -27.87 -1.83
CA ALA A 394 -10.79 -29.01 -1.09
C ALA A 394 -9.88 -28.63 0.10
N GLY A 395 -10.17 -27.50 0.77
CA GLY A 395 -9.38 -26.98 1.88
C GLY A 395 -8.12 -26.19 1.47
N GLN A 396 -7.80 -26.09 0.18
CA GLN A 396 -6.72 -25.27 -0.34
C GLN A 396 -7.24 -23.89 -0.76
N ARG A 397 -6.49 -22.86 -0.39
CA ARG A 397 -6.76 -21.49 -0.84
C ARG A 397 -6.24 -21.28 -2.24
N ILE A 398 -6.87 -20.34 -2.92
CA ILE A 398 -6.50 -19.94 -4.26
C ILE A 398 -5.79 -18.59 -4.21
N ASP A 399 -4.65 -18.49 -4.90
CA ASP A 399 -4.01 -17.21 -5.17
C ASP A 399 -4.90 -16.39 -6.14
N PRO A 400 -5.45 -15.23 -5.70
CA PRO A 400 -6.28 -14.39 -6.57
C PRO A 400 -5.55 -13.95 -7.83
N ALA A 401 -4.23 -13.78 -7.75
CA ALA A 401 -3.44 -13.32 -8.87
C ALA A 401 -3.43 -14.37 -10.00
N ALA A 402 -3.61 -15.66 -9.73
CA ALA A 402 -3.74 -16.70 -10.76
C ALA A 402 -5.05 -16.60 -11.58
N TYR A 403 -6.04 -15.83 -11.09
CA TYR A 403 -7.35 -15.65 -11.72
C TYR A 403 -7.57 -14.20 -12.19
N ALA A 404 -6.50 -13.43 -12.39
CA ALA A 404 -6.55 -12.04 -12.84
C ALA A 404 -7.40 -11.87 -14.12
N ASP A 405 -7.28 -12.80 -15.08
CA ASP A 405 -8.06 -12.76 -16.32
C ASP A 405 -9.56 -12.91 -16.08
N ALA A 406 -9.98 -13.73 -15.11
CA ALA A 406 -11.38 -13.90 -14.76
C ALA A 406 -11.96 -12.61 -14.14
N ILE A 407 -11.18 -11.95 -13.28
CA ILE A 407 -11.55 -10.68 -12.65
C ILE A 407 -11.68 -9.59 -13.73
N VAL A 408 -10.67 -9.45 -14.59
CA VAL A 408 -10.67 -8.49 -15.69
C VAL A 408 -11.82 -8.75 -16.66
N HIS A 409 -12.11 -10.02 -16.98
CA HIS A 409 -13.22 -10.39 -17.85
C HIS A 409 -14.56 -9.96 -17.24
N GLY A 410 -14.80 -10.28 -15.97
CA GLY A 410 -16.03 -9.89 -15.28
C GLY A 410 -16.19 -8.37 -15.16
N PHE A 411 -15.10 -7.68 -14.81
CA PHE A 411 -15.07 -6.22 -14.75
C PHE A 411 -15.40 -5.59 -16.10
N ARG A 412 -14.70 -6.01 -17.16
CA ARG A 412 -14.90 -5.50 -18.51
C ARG A 412 -16.32 -5.74 -19.00
N ALA A 413 -16.89 -6.92 -18.73
CA ALA A 413 -18.26 -7.25 -19.13
C ALA A 413 -19.28 -6.31 -18.47
N ALA A 414 -19.22 -6.15 -17.14
CA ALA A 414 -20.11 -5.26 -16.42
C ALA A 414 -19.89 -3.78 -16.78
N TYR A 415 -18.63 -3.35 -16.94
CA TYR A 415 -18.29 -2.00 -17.34
C TYR A 415 -18.86 -1.66 -18.73
N LEU A 416 -18.66 -2.53 -19.73
CA LEU A 416 -19.18 -2.28 -21.07
C LEU A 416 -20.71 -2.32 -21.08
N HIS A 417 -21.34 -3.14 -20.23
CA HIS A 417 -22.78 -3.10 -20.05
C HIS A 417 -23.26 -1.75 -19.47
N LEU A 418 -22.52 -1.14 -18.53
CA LEU A 418 -22.78 0.23 -18.07
C LEU A 418 -22.61 1.26 -19.18
N VAL A 419 -21.64 1.10 -20.07
CA VAL A 419 -21.45 2.00 -21.23
C VAL A 419 -22.63 1.90 -22.21
N GLU A 420 -23.10 0.69 -22.48
CA GLU A 420 -24.14 0.43 -23.50
C GLU A 420 -25.56 0.73 -23.01
N HIS A 421 -25.83 0.48 -21.72
CA HIS A 421 -27.18 0.54 -21.13
C HIS A 421 -27.28 1.50 -19.94
N GLY A 422 -26.24 2.27 -19.64
CA GLY A 422 -26.20 3.17 -18.47
C GLY A 422 -27.30 4.23 -18.45
N ASP A 423 -27.84 4.61 -19.61
CA ASP A 423 -28.97 5.54 -19.69
C ASP A 423 -30.24 5.01 -18.98
N GLU A 424 -30.41 3.69 -18.86
CA GLU A 424 -31.49 3.05 -18.10
C GLU A 424 -31.35 3.30 -16.58
N LEU A 425 -30.14 3.61 -16.12
CA LEU A 425 -29.84 3.89 -14.72
C LEU A 425 -30.08 5.37 -14.37
N LEU A 426 -30.09 6.24 -15.38
CA LEU A 426 -30.20 7.70 -15.25
C LEU A 426 -31.65 8.19 -15.33
N GLY A 427 -31.87 9.44 -14.88
CA GLY A 427 -33.20 10.07 -14.90
C GLY A 427 -34.07 9.72 -13.68
N ASN A 428 -35.26 10.33 -13.61
CA ASN A 428 -36.14 10.25 -12.43
C ASN A 428 -36.78 8.86 -12.21
N GLU A 429 -36.75 7.99 -13.22
CA GLU A 429 -37.26 6.61 -13.16
C GLU A 429 -36.13 5.57 -13.22
N GLY A 430 -34.87 6.01 -13.32
CA GLY A 430 -33.71 5.13 -13.40
C GLY A 430 -33.35 4.49 -12.07
N LEU A 431 -32.62 3.37 -12.13
CA LEU A 431 -32.23 2.63 -10.92
C LEU A 431 -31.38 3.44 -9.94
N LEU A 432 -30.65 4.47 -10.41
CA LEU A 432 -29.88 5.31 -9.49
C LEU A 432 -30.77 6.13 -8.55
N GLU A 433 -31.99 6.50 -8.96
CA GLU A 433 -32.87 7.36 -8.15
C GLU A 433 -33.16 6.75 -6.76
N ALA A 434 -33.13 5.41 -6.65
CA ALA A 434 -33.25 4.69 -5.38
C ALA A 434 -32.16 5.06 -4.36
N PHE A 435 -30.99 5.53 -4.79
CA PHE A 435 -29.90 5.97 -3.93
C PHE A 435 -29.98 7.45 -3.53
N ARG A 436 -30.81 8.27 -4.18
CA ARG A 436 -30.72 9.73 -4.11
C ARG A 436 -30.71 10.30 -2.68
N GLN A 437 -31.50 9.71 -1.79
CA GLN A 437 -31.73 10.18 -0.42
C GLN A 437 -31.45 9.10 0.64
N VAL A 438 -30.75 8.02 0.29
CA VAL A 438 -30.36 7.00 1.28
C VAL A 438 -29.21 7.53 2.12
N ASP A 439 -29.19 7.20 3.41
CA ASP A 439 -28.07 7.56 4.27
C ASP A 439 -26.89 6.62 3.95
N VAL A 440 -25.75 7.23 3.61
CA VAL A 440 -24.46 6.54 3.35
C VAL A 440 -23.41 7.08 4.32
N ARG A 441 -22.51 6.21 4.77
CA ARG A 441 -21.42 6.54 5.70
C ARG A 441 -20.30 7.29 4.98
N THR A 442 -19.79 8.33 5.62
CA THR A 442 -18.62 9.07 5.18
C THR A 442 -17.48 8.87 6.19
N VAL A 443 -16.37 8.30 5.73
CA VAL A 443 -15.23 7.94 6.58
C VAL A 443 -14.14 9.01 6.47
N PHE A 444 -14.15 10.02 7.34
CA PHE A 444 -13.14 11.09 7.34
C PHE A 444 -11.79 10.66 7.93
N ARG A 445 -11.82 9.72 8.87
CA ARG A 445 -10.63 9.08 9.45
C ARG A 445 -10.86 7.59 9.58
N HIS A 446 -9.78 6.84 9.44
CA HIS A 446 -9.79 5.40 9.60
C HIS A 446 -10.15 5.01 11.04
N THR A 447 -11.06 4.05 11.23
CA THR A 447 -11.52 3.56 12.56
C THR A 447 -10.37 3.24 13.51
N LYS A 448 -9.27 2.66 13.00
CA LYS A 448 -8.07 2.34 13.80
C LYS A 448 -7.56 3.50 14.66
N VAL A 449 -7.64 4.75 14.17
CA VAL A 449 -7.22 5.93 14.92
C VAL A 449 -8.10 6.09 16.18
N TYR A 450 -9.42 6.06 16.00
CA TYR A 450 -10.38 6.16 17.09
C TYR A 450 -10.29 4.96 18.05
N GLY A 451 -10.19 3.74 17.53
CA GLY A 451 -10.03 2.53 18.35
C GLY A 451 -8.77 2.56 19.22
N THR A 452 -7.66 3.11 18.69
CA THR A 452 -6.43 3.33 19.46
C THR A 452 -6.65 4.35 20.57
N LEU A 453 -7.25 5.50 20.26
CA LEU A 453 -7.56 6.53 21.25
C LEU A 453 -8.46 5.99 22.37
N LEU A 454 -9.52 5.25 22.04
CA LEU A 454 -10.45 4.66 23.01
C LEU A 454 -9.74 3.65 23.92
N ARG A 455 -8.96 2.73 23.35
CA ARG A 455 -8.21 1.71 24.11
C ARG A 455 -7.19 2.36 25.05
N ASP A 456 -6.51 3.41 24.58
CA ASP A 456 -5.52 4.12 25.38
C ASP A 456 -6.17 4.97 26.47
N SER A 457 -7.40 5.47 26.23
CA SER A 457 -8.20 6.20 27.23
C SER A 457 -8.55 5.40 28.49
N HIS A 458 -8.33 4.08 28.49
CA HIS A 458 -8.47 3.22 29.67
C HIS A 458 -7.17 3.10 30.50
N HIS A 459 -6.14 3.91 30.21
CA HIS A 459 -4.93 3.96 31.04
C HIS A 459 -5.25 4.51 32.44
N PRO A 460 -4.69 3.94 33.54
CA PRO A 460 -5.01 4.37 34.90
C PRO A 460 -4.85 5.88 35.14
N ASP A 461 -3.82 6.50 34.56
CA ASP A 461 -3.59 7.96 34.69
C ASP A 461 -4.73 8.79 34.09
N LEU A 462 -5.30 8.34 32.96
CA LEU A 462 -6.43 9.01 32.30
C LEU A 462 -7.77 8.70 32.97
N LEU A 463 -7.80 7.76 33.93
CA LEU A 463 -9.02 7.34 34.62
C LEU A 463 -9.18 8.01 35.99
N ARG A 464 -8.18 8.75 36.46
CA ARG A 464 -8.22 9.52 37.72
C ARG A 464 -8.94 10.87 37.56
N ASP A 465 -8.66 11.58 36.47
CA ASP A 465 -9.26 12.87 36.15
C ASP A 465 -9.89 12.85 34.74
N ALA A 466 -11.09 13.41 34.62
CA ALA A 466 -11.76 13.54 33.32
C ALA A 466 -11.02 14.49 32.38
N ILE A 467 -10.35 15.51 32.91
CA ILE A 467 -9.62 16.49 32.11
C ILE A 467 -8.44 15.83 31.39
N ASP A 468 -7.71 14.93 32.04
CA ASP A 468 -6.60 14.21 31.42
C ASP A 468 -7.08 13.34 30.25
N ARG A 469 -8.25 12.70 30.40
CA ARG A 469 -8.87 11.92 29.33
C ARG A 469 -9.33 12.79 28.16
N ASP A 470 -9.83 13.99 28.43
CA ASP A 470 -10.22 14.93 27.38
C ASP A 470 -8.98 15.44 26.62
N ILE A 471 -7.89 15.81 27.32
CA ILE A 471 -6.62 16.20 26.72
C ILE A 471 -6.03 15.08 25.84
N HIS A 472 -6.21 13.80 26.23
CA HIS A 472 -5.80 12.67 25.40
C HIS A 472 -6.55 12.63 24.07
N PHE A 473 -7.86 12.90 24.06
CA PHE A 473 -8.64 12.97 22.82
C PHE A 473 -8.34 14.21 21.97
N ASP A 474 -7.84 15.31 22.57
CA ASP A 474 -7.38 16.49 21.83
C ASP A 474 -6.22 16.20 20.87
N ALA A 475 -5.61 15.01 20.92
CA ALA A 475 -4.69 14.53 19.89
C ALA A 475 -5.27 14.60 18.47
N LEU A 476 -6.60 14.57 18.29
CA LEU A 476 -7.26 14.76 17.00
C LEU A 476 -6.93 16.13 16.35
N TRP A 477 -6.73 17.18 17.16
CA TRP A 477 -6.43 18.53 16.68
C TRP A 477 -5.10 18.64 15.94
N ARG A 478 -4.13 17.74 16.19
CA ARG A 478 -2.84 17.72 15.48
C ARG A 478 -2.98 17.61 13.97
N THR A 479 -4.07 16.99 13.50
CA THR A 479 -4.30 16.82 12.07
C THR A 479 -4.86 18.06 11.37
N VAL A 480 -5.36 19.04 12.12
CA VAL A 480 -5.89 20.30 11.56
C VAL A 480 -4.79 21.10 10.87
N GLU A 481 -3.54 20.98 11.31
CA GLU A 481 -2.39 21.62 10.65
C GLU A 481 -2.23 21.19 9.18
N THR A 482 -2.56 19.94 8.86
CA THR A 482 -2.46 19.39 7.49
C THR A 482 -3.81 19.28 6.78
N ARG A 483 -4.91 19.28 7.54
CA ARG A 483 -6.29 19.15 7.06
C ARG A 483 -7.20 20.06 7.88
N PRO A 484 -7.18 21.39 7.63
CA PRO A 484 -7.86 22.35 8.49
C PRO A 484 -9.36 22.13 8.62
N TRP A 485 -10.02 21.67 7.56
CA TRP A 485 -11.46 21.37 7.52
C TRP A 485 -11.94 20.33 8.54
N LEU A 486 -11.04 19.59 9.18
CA LEU A 486 -11.38 18.67 10.27
C LEU A 486 -11.84 19.39 11.54
N ASP A 487 -11.50 20.67 11.72
CA ASP A 487 -11.94 21.49 12.86
C ASP A 487 -13.47 21.51 13.03
N ARG A 488 -14.22 21.49 11.93
CA ARG A 488 -15.69 21.40 11.88
C ARG A 488 -16.23 20.05 12.36
N LEU A 489 -15.42 18.99 12.30
CA LEU A 489 -15.82 17.63 12.65
C LEU A 489 -15.39 17.23 14.07
N ILE A 490 -14.22 17.70 14.52
CA ILE A 490 -13.61 17.30 15.80
C ILE A 490 -14.56 17.43 17.00
N PRO A 491 -15.38 18.48 17.17
CA PRO A 491 -16.33 18.55 18.29
C PRO A 491 -17.30 17.37 18.35
N HIS A 492 -17.74 16.87 17.19
CA HIS A 492 -18.61 15.70 17.08
C HIS A 492 -17.82 14.40 17.32
N GLU A 493 -16.59 14.31 16.79
CA GLU A 493 -15.68 13.19 17.06
C GLU A 493 -15.42 13.02 18.57
N LEU A 494 -15.13 14.11 19.27
CA LEU A 494 -14.89 14.11 20.71
C LEU A 494 -16.13 13.67 21.49
N THR A 495 -17.31 14.10 21.07
CA THR A 495 -18.58 13.70 21.71
C THR A 495 -18.78 12.18 21.64
N ASP A 496 -18.55 11.57 20.48
CA ASP A 496 -18.66 10.11 20.32
C ASP A 496 -17.59 9.36 21.12
N LEU A 497 -16.33 9.82 21.08
CA LEU A 497 -15.23 9.21 21.84
C LEU A 497 -15.44 9.26 23.36
N GLN A 498 -15.99 10.37 23.87
CA GLN A 498 -16.35 10.51 25.28
C GLN A 498 -17.45 9.52 25.72
N LEU A 499 -18.35 9.15 24.80
CA LEU A 499 -19.36 8.11 24.98
C LEU A 499 -18.80 6.68 24.81
N GLY A 500 -17.57 6.55 24.35
CA GLY A 500 -16.90 5.27 24.10
C GLY A 500 -17.21 4.66 22.73
N ASP A 501 -17.77 5.46 21.81
CA ASP A 501 -18.12 5.05 20.46
C ASP A 501 -17.06 5.50 19.44
N ILE A 502 -17.01 4.80 18.32
CA ILE A 502 -16.27 5.25 17.14
C ILE A 502 -17.09 6.37 16.48
N PRO A 503 -16.50 7.54 16.18
CA PRO A 503 -17.19 8.61 15.48
C PRO A 503 -17.84 8.15 14.18
N HIS A 504 -19.10 8.57 13.97
CA HIS A 504 -19.91 8.13 12.83
C HIS A 504 -20.54 9.31 12.10
N PHE A 505 -20.19 9.47 10.82
CA PHE A 505 -20.74 10.51 9.96
C PHE A 505 -21.48 9.89 8.78
N THR A 506 -22.57 10.54 8.39
CA THR A 506 -23.36 10.16 7.21
C THR A 506 -23.54 11.32 6.26
N THR A 507 -23.88 11.02 5.02
CA THR A 507 -24.40 11.96 4.05
C THR A 507 -25.53 11.31 3.26
N ARG A 508 -26.18 12.07 2.39
CA ARG A 508 -27.12 11.57 1.39
C ARG A 508 -26.54 11.88 0.02
N PRO A 509 -26.59 10.96 -0.96
CA PRO A 509 -25.91 11.16 -2.23
C PRO A 509 -26.22 12.48 -2.92
N ALA A 510 -27.48 12.95 -2.92
CA ALA A 510 -27.86 14.23 -3.53
C ALA A 510 -27.80 15.44 -2.56
N SER A 511 -26.97 15.37 -1.52
CA SER A 511 -26.73 16.46 -0.58
C SER A 511 -25.25 16.86 -0.56
N THR A 512 -25.01 18.11 -0.16
CA THR A 512 -23.68 18.66 0.15
C THR A 512 -23.40 18.74 1.65
N SER A 513 -24.34 18.30 2.48
CA SER A 513 -24.24 18.30 3.94
C SER A 513 -23.67 16.98 4.47
N VAL A 514 -23.14 17.05 5.69
CA VAL A 514 -22.74 15.89 6.50
C VAL A 514 -23.60 15.87 7.75
N TRP A 515 -23.97 14.70 8.25
CA TRP A 515 -24.66 14.54 9.52
C TRP A 515 -23.77 13.80 10.51
N ALA A 516 -23.62 14.36 11.71
CA ALA A 516 -22.97 13.72 12.84
C ALA A 516 -23.86 12.60 13.43
N SER A 517 -23.30 11.82 14.35
CA SER A 517 -23.97 10.67 14.98
C SER A 517 -25.27 11.06 15.71
N ASP A 518 -25.33 12.26 16.29
CA ASP A 518 -26.48 12.80 16.99
C ASP A 518 -27.57 13.39 16.07
N GLY A 519 -27.35 13.33 14.75
CA GLY A 519 -28.24 13.89 13.73
C GLY A 519 -28.01 15.38 13.46
N THR A 520 -27.00 16.00 14.06
CA THR A 520 -26.62 17.39 13.76
C THR A 520 -26.16 17.51 12.32
N GLU A 521 -26.79 18.40 11.56
CA GLU A 521 -26.40 18.73 10.20
C GLU A 521 -25.24 19.74 10.18
N ILE A 522 -24.24 19.44 9.37
CA ILE A 522 -23.12 20.30 9.02
C ILE A 522 -23.31 20.72 7.55
N PRO A 523 -24.00 21.85 7.29
CA PRO A 523 -24.42 22.24 5.95
C PRO A 523 -23.25 22.71 5.09
N GLY A 524 -23.36 22.50 3.78
CA GLY A 524 -22.36 22.97 2.80
C GLY A 524 -20.95 22.50 3.12
N PHE A 525 -20.81 21.26 3.59
CA PHE A 525 -19.51 20.67 3.87
C PHE A 525 -18.77 20.35 2.57
N PHE A 526 -19.51 19.91 1.55
CA PHE A 526 -19.00 19.65 0.20
C PHE A 526 -19.47 20.70 -0.80
N ALA A 527 -18.67 20.96 -1.82
CA ALA A 527 -19.00 21.84 -2.94
C ALA A 527 -19.97 21.17 -3.92
N ARG A 528 -19.93 19.83 -3.98
CA ARG A 528 -20.68 18.99 -4.93
C ARG A 528 -21.26 17.77 -4.24
N ASP A 529 -22.46 17.38 -4.63
CA ASP A 529 -23.10 16.17 -4.14
C ASP A 529 -22.55 14.90 -4.86
N ALA A 530 -22.64 13.75 -4.20
CA ALA A 530 -22.10 12.49 -4.73
C ALA A 530 -22.96 11.86 -5.82
N PHE A 531 -24.26 12.15 -5.82
CA PHE A 531 -25.19 11.66 -6.82
C PHE A 531 -24.87 12.23 -8.20
N GLY A 532 -24.72 13.55 -8.31
CA GLY A 532 -24.31 14.21 -9.55
C GLY A 532 -22.97 13.71 -10.07
N ARG A 533 -21.97 13.51 -9.18
CA ARG A 533 -20.67 12.93 -9.58
C ARG A 533 -20.79 11.51 -10.14
N ALA A 534 -21.62 10.65 -9.52
CA ALA A 534 -21.84 9.30 -10.03
C ALA A 534 -22.55 9.31 -11.40
N GLN A 535 -23.49 10.24 -11.62
CA GLN A 535 -24.12 10.44 -12.93
C GLN A 535 -23.10 10.87 -13.99
N GLU A 536 -22.25 11.85 -13.68
CA GLU A 536 -21.17 12.29 -14.58
C GLU A 536 -20.15 11.17 -14.85
N ARG A 537 -19.86 10.33 -13.86
CA ARG A 537 -19.00 9.15 -14.06
C ARG A 537 -19.64 8.19 -15.05
N LEU A 538 -20.90 7.82 -14.86
CA LEU A 538 -21.60 6.93 -15.78
C LEU A 538 -21.62 7.47 -17.21
N GLN A 539 -21.85 8.77 -17.36
CA GLN A 539 -21.86 9.44 -18.66
C GLN A 539 -20.47 9.55 -19.31
N SER A 540 -19.39 9.50 -18.52
CA SER A 540 -18.01 9.58 -19.02
C SER A 540 -17.35 8.21 -19.22
N LEU A 541 -18.03 7.11 -18.88
CA LEU A 541 -17.51 5.76 -19.12
C LEU A 541 -17.25 5.54 -20.61
N SER A 542 -16.11 4.92 -20.92
CA SER A 542 -15.69 4.69 -22.29
C SER A 542 -14.84 3.43 -22.39
N ARG A 543 -14.67 2.90 -23.61
CA ARG A 543 -13.77 1.76 -23.86
C ARG A 543 -12.34 2.07 -23.42
N ALA A 544 -11.89 3.30 -23.62
CA ALA A 544 -10.56 3.76 -23.24
C ALA A 544 -10.38 3.79 -21.71
N ASP A 545 -11.37 4.30 -20.96
CA ASP A 545 -11.32 4.21 -19.49
C ASP A 545 -11.43 2.75 -19.02
N CYS A 546 -12.27 1.92 -19.63
CA CYS A 546 -12.36 0.49 -19.32
C CYS A 546 -10.99 -0.20 -19.41
N ASP A 547 -10.23 0.03 -20.49
CA ASP A 547 -8.90 -0.55 -20.68
C ASP A 547 -7.91 -0.05 -19.61
N ARG A 548 -8.00 1.24 -19.24
CA ARG A 548 -7.21 1.82 -18.15
C ARG A 548 -7.54 1.19 -16.79
N GLN A 549 -8.82 1.03 -16.46
CA GLN A 549 -9.24 0.38 -15.21
C GLN A 549 -8.85 -1.10 -15.18
N CYS A 550 -8.94 -1.82 -16.31
CA CYS A 550 -8.45 -3.20 -16.42
C CYS A 550 -6.95 -3.29 -16.13
N TRP A 551 -6.16 -2.33 -16.61
CA TRP A 551 -4.74 -2.27 -16.30
C TRP A 551 -4.47 -2.09 -14.80
N PHE A 552 -5.20 -1.21 -14.10
CA PHE A 552 -5.06 -1.06 -12.65
C PHE A 552 -5.35 -2.37 -11.91
N ILE A 553 -6.39 -3.12 -12.33
CA ILE A 553 -6.72 -4.44 -11.76
C ILE A 553 -5.53 -5.40 -11.93
N GLN A 554 -4.98 -5.50 -13.14
CA GLN A 554 -3.84 -6.38 -13.43
C GLN A 554 -2.60 -5.98 -12.64
N ALA A 555 -2.28 -4.68 -12.59
CA ALA A 555 -1.15 -4.14 -11.87
C ALA A 555 -1.24 -4.38 -10.35
N ALA A 556 -2.41 -4.17 -9.75
CA ALA A 556 -2.64 -4.42 -8.33
C ALA A 556 -2.52 -5.92 -7.99
N LEU A 557 -3.04 -6.82 -8.84
CA LEU A 557 -2.90 -8.25 -8.64
C LEU A 557 -1.46 -8.75 -8.85
N ALA A 558 -0.73 -8.18 -9.80
CA ALA A 558 0.69 -8.49 -10.00
C ALA A 558 1.53 -8.08 -8.77
N ALA A 559 1.13 -7.02 -8.06
CA ALA A 559 1.77 -6.56 -6.84
C ALA A 559 1.62 -7.51 -5.63
N LEU A 560 0.70 -8.49 -5.68
CA LEU A 560 0.60 -9.57 -4.67
C LEU A 560 1.68 -10.65 -4.79
N ALA A 561 2.49 -10.63 -5.85
CA ALA A 561 3.49 -11.66 -6.08
C ALA A 561 4.45 -11.81 -4.88
N THR A 562 4.65 -13.06 -4.44
CA THR A 562 5.32 -13.43 -3.19
C THR A 562 6.84 -13.34 -3.23
N ASP A 563 7.46 -13.07 -4.38
CA ASP A 563 8.91 -12.92 -4.50
C ASP A 563 9.28 -11.50 -4.98
N PRO A 564 9.69 -10.61 -4.07
CA PRO A 564 10.12 -9.24 -4.40
C PRO A 564 11.38 -9.19 -5.26
N HIS A 565 12.20 -10.24 -5.20
CA HIS A 565 13.49 -10.37 -5.88
C HIS A 565 13.51 -11.51 -6.90
N GLY A 566 12.34 -12.07 -7.19
CA GLY A 566 12.20 -13.26 -8.01
C GLY A 566 12.71 -13.03 -9.42
N THR A 567 13.36 -14.07 -9.95
CA THR A 567 13.70 -14.10 -11.37
C THR A 567 12.39 -13.97 -12.15
N PRO A 568 12.28 -13.00 -13.09
CA PRO A 568 11.13 -12.91 -13.96
C PRO A 568 10.85 -14.29 -14.56
N SER A 569 9.59 -14.73 -14.57
CA SER A 569 9.24 -15.98 -15.26
C SER A 569 9.85 -15.92 -16.67
N PRO A 570 10.62 -16.94 -17.09
CA PRO A 570 11.16 -16.95 -18.43
C PRO A 570 9.99 -16.82 -19.40
N VAL A 571 10.06 -15.82 -20.28
CA VAL A 571 9.19 -15.79 -21.47
C VAL A 571 9.35 -17.17 -22.10
N ALA A 572 8.26 -17.93 -22.18
CA ALA A 572 8.31 -19.31 -22.67
C ALA A 572 9.13 -19.34 -23.95
N ASP A 573 10.31 -19.94 -23.87
CA ASP A 573 11.20 -20.05 -25.00
C ASP A 573 10.57 -21.11 -25.88
N GLY A 574 9.78 -20.65 -26.85
CA GLY A 574 9.33 -21.48 -27.96
C GLY A 574 10.58 -22.00 -28.65
N GLY A 575 11.02 -23.20 -28.23
CA GLY A 575 12.16 -23.89 -28.80
C GLY A 575 11.97 -23.99 -30.29
N GLY A 576 12.75 -23.20 -31.03
CA GLY A 576 12.70 -23.13 -32.47
C GLY A 576 13.98 -22.49 -32.98
N LYS A 577 14.97 -23.32 -33.27
CA LYS A 577 16.07 -22.95 -34.17
C LYS A 577 15.50 -22.76 -35.57
N GLU A 578 14.88 -21.63 -35.84
CA GLU A 578 14.67 -21.15 -37.20
C GLU A 578 15.50 -19.88 -37.40
N LYS A 579 16.30 -19.87 -38.48
CA LYS A 579 16.94 -18.63 -38.92
C LYS A 579 15.83 -17.65 -39.32
N PRO A 580 15.84 -16.41 -38.82
CA PRO A 580 14.83 -15.42 -39.18
C PRO A 580 14.75 -15.24 -40.70
N SER A 581 13.54 -15.34 -41.22
CA SER A 581 13.19 -15.03 -42.61
C SER A 581 12.56 -13.64 -42.62
N THR A 582 13.39 -12.60 -42.81
CA THR A 582 13.15 -11.31 -43.50
C THR A 582 14.06 -10.23 -42.92
N THR A 583 14.59 -9.37 -43.78
CA THR A 583 15.31 -8.13 -43.45
C THR A 583 14.37 -7.16 -42.72
N LEU A 584 14.22 -7.34 -41.41
CA LEU A 584 13.65 -6.31 -40.53
C LEU A 584 14.59 -5.11 -40.52
N ASN A 585 14.09 -3.94 -40.89
CA ASN A 585 14.80 -2.70 -40.64
C ASN A 585 14.69 -2.38 -39.14
N ILE A 586 15.71 -2.80 -38.37
CA ILE A 586 15.79 -2.64 -36.91
C ILE A 586 15.47 -1.20 -36.49
N GLN A 587 15.92 -0.20 -37.27
CA GLN A 587 15.72 1.20 -36.95
C GLN A 587 14.25 1.63 -37.07
N GLU A 588 13.56 1.24 -38.14
CA GLU A 588 12.15 1.56 -38.34
C GLU A 588 11.26 0.85 -37.32
N TYR A 589 11.55 -0.42 -37.02
CA TYR A 589 10.81 -1.17 -36.02
C TYR A 589 11.01 -0.64 -34.60
N ALA A 590 12.24 -0.30 -34.22
CA ALA A 590 12.50 0.33 -32.94
C ALA A 590 11.75 1.66 -32.81
N ARG A 591 11.75 2.50 -33.86
CA ARG A 591 11.01 3.77 -33.88
C ARG A 591 9.48 3.57 -33.80
N TYR A 592 8.94 2.52 -34.41
CA TYR A 592 7.52 2.17 -34.29
C TYR A 592 7.15 1.91 -32.82
N TYR A 593 7.91 1.07 -32.13
CA TYR A 593 7.66 0.77 -30.72
C TYR A 593 7.88 1.98 -29.81
N VAL A 594 8.86 2.84 -30.11
CA VAL A 594 9.05 4.10 -29.36
C VAL A 594 7.80 4.98 -29.43
N ARG A 595 7.20 5.14 -30.63
CA ARG A 595 5.95 5.92 -30.78
C ARG A 595 4.80 5.27 -30.02
N TRP A 596 4.64 3.96 -30.14
CA TRP A 596 3.62 3.22 -29.39
C TRP A 596 3.77 3.38 -27.87
N ILE A 597 5.00 3.32 -27.35
CA ILE A 597 5.29 3.53 -25.92
C ILE A 597 4.96 4.96 -25.50
N ALA A 598 5.33 5.97 -26.31
CA ALA A 598 5.00 7.36 -26.03
C ALA A 598 3.48 7.58 -25.97
N ASP A 599 2.74 7.07 -26.95
CA ASP A 599 1.27 7.13 -26.99
C ASP A 599 0.65 6.41 -25.78
N ARG A 600 1.20 5.25 -25.41
CA ARG A 600 0.75 4.48 -24.24
C ARG A 600 0.97 5.27 -22.95
N LEU A 601 2.13 5.92 -22.77
CA LEU A 601 2.41 6.75 -21.60
C LEU A 601 1.52 8.01 -21.56
N ILE A 602 1.26 8.65 -22.70
CA ILE A 602 0.32 9.78 -22.79
C ILE A 602 -1.08 9.32 -22.38
N HIS A 603 -1.52 8.14 -22.83
CA HIS A 603 -2.82 7.59 -22.49
C HIS A 603 -2.96 7.20 -21.00
N LEU A 604 -1.89 6.72 -20.38
CA LEU A 604 -1.87 6.37 -18.96
C LEU A 604 -1.71 7.59 -18.03
N ALA A 605 -1.36 8.77 -18.57
CA ALA A 605 -1.11 9.97 -17.79
C ALA A 605 -2.39 10.52 -17.17
N VAL A 606 -2.29 10.92 -15.91
CA VAL A 606 -3.33 11.66 -15.21
C VAL A 606 -2.91 13.11 -15.16
N GLN A 607 -3.68 13.95 -15.84
CA GLN A 607 -3.35 15.35 -16.05
C GLN A 607 -4.30 16.24 -15.25
N ARG A 608 -3.70 17.20 -14.54
CA ARG A 608 -4.36 18.41 -14.05
C ARG A 608 -3.89 19.61 -14.87
N ASP A 609 -4.38 20.80 -14.54
CA ASP A 609 -4.05 22.03 -15.27
C ASP A 609 -2.52 22.27 -15.29
N ASP A 610 -1.84 21.98 -14.19
CA ASP A 610 -0.42 22.30 -13.97
C ASP A 610 0.45 21.10 -13.53
N ASP A 611 -0.12 19.88 -13.53
CA ASP A 611 0.57 18.66 -13.13
C ASP A 611 0.23 17.47 -14.02
N ALA A 612 1.17 16.55 -14.15
CA ALA A 612 0.96 15.24 -14.74
C ALA A 612 1.67 14.18 -13.90
N ASN A 613 0.93 13.09 -13.62
CA ASN A 613 1.45 11.95 -12.90
C ASN A 613 0.89 10.64 -13.49
N TRP A 614 1.46 9.51 -13.09
CA TRP A 614 1.03 8.18 -13.47
C TRP A 614 0.90 7.32 -12.21
N LEU A 615 0.09 6.27 -12.29
CA LEU A 615 0.21 5.17 -11.33
C LEU A 615 1.21 4.15 -11.90
N GLY A 616 2.04 3.59 -11.04
CA GLY A 616 2.98 2.53 -11.40
C GLY A 616 3.21 1.56 -10.27
N VAL A 617 3.69 0.38 -10.62
CA VAL A 617 4.06 -0.63 -9.62
C VAL A 617 5.49 -0.38 -9.19
N SER A 618 5.69 -0.10 -7.90
CA SER A 618 6.98 0.16 -7.31
C SER A 618 7.23 -0.74 -6.11
N LEU A 619 8.50 -1.08 -5.89
CA LEU A 619 8.93 -1.89 -4.76
C LEU A 619 9.17 -0.97 -3.56
N VAL A 620 8.30 -1.02 -2.55
CA VAL A 620 8.42 -0.20 -1.34
C VAL A 620 9.35 -0.88 -0.35
N ASN A 621 10.36 -0.14 0.10
CA ASN A 621 11.35 -0.56 1.10
C ASN A 621 11.99 -1.92 0.77
N GLU A 622 12.14 -2.20 -0.53
CA GLU A 622 12.70 -3.46 -1.07
C GLU A 622 11.93 -4.74 -0.67
N LYS A 623 10.72 -4.62 -0.12
CA LYS A 623 9.97 -5.76 0.46
C LYS A 623 8.66 -6.07 -0.24
N HIS A 624 7.88 -5.05 -0.61
CA HIS A 624 6.52 -5.26 -1.11
C HIS A 624 6.28 -4.42 -2.36
N TRP A 625 5.79 -5.06 -3.42
CA TRP A 625 5.31 -4.35 -4.60
C TRP A 625 3.97 -3.69 -4.29
N SER A 626 3.80 -2.44 -4.71
CA SER A 626 2.55 -1.69 -4.53
C SER A 626 2.26 -0.82 -5.75
N LEU A 627 0.98 -0.69 -6.10
CA LEU A 627 0.51 0.24 -7.13
C LEU A 627 0.24 1.60 -6.49
N GLN A 628 0.96 2.62 -6.92
CA GLN A 628 0.89 3.95 -6.33
C GLN A 628 1.31 5.03 -7.33
N PRO A 629 1.00 6.30 -7.05
CA PRO A 629 1.54 7.42 -7.82
C PRO A 629 3.05 7.35 -7.97
N LEU A 630 3.56 7.73 -9.14
CA LEU A 630 4.99 7.84 -9.33
C LEU A 630 5.56 9.00 -8.49
N GLY A 631 6.71 8.74 -7.87
CA GLY A 631 7.50 9.74 -7.18
C GLY A 631 8.21 10.71 -8.13
N ASP A 632 8.97 11.65 -7.56
CA ASP A 632 9.75 12.65 -8.30
C ASP A 632 11.14 12.14 -8.74
N ASP A 633 11.43 10.85 -8.58
CA ASP A 633 12.74 10.27 -8.84
C ASP A 633 12.97 9.92 -10.33
N LEU A 634 14.24 9.74 -10.71
CA LEU A 634 14.62 9.36 -12.07
C LEU A 634 14.45 7.84 -12.30
N TYR A 635 14.56 7.02 -11.26
CA TYR A 635 14.61 5.56 -11.35
C TYR A 635 13.28 4.97 -11.84
N ASN A 636 12.21 5.14 -11.07
CA ASN A 636 10.87 4.68 -11.41
C ASN A 636 9.84 5.83 -11.31
N GLY A 637 10.28 7.03 -10.95
CA GLY A 637 9.44 8.21 -10.86
C GLY A 637 9.11 8.88 -12.20
N ARG A 638 8.30 9.93 -12.11
CA ARG A 638 7.80 10.69 -13.27
C ARG A 638 8.89 11.47 -14.01
N LEU A 639 10.02 11.75 -13.35
CA LEU A 639 11.16 12.41 -14.00
C LEU A 639 11.75 11.53 -15.11
N GLY A 640 11.81 10.22 -14.87
CA GLY A 640 12.24 9.25 -15.88
C GLY A 640 11.27 9.15 -17.07
N VAL A 641 9.97 9.25 -16.81
CA VAL A 641 8.94 9.32 -17.86
C VAL A 641 9.09 10.59 -18.69
N ALA A 642 9.24 11.74 -18.03
CA ALA A 642 9.44 13.02 -18.69
C ALA A 642 10.71 13.05 -19.55
N LEU A 643 11.80 12.42 -19.09
CA LEU A 643 13.04 12.29 -19.86
C LEU A 643 12.83 11.51 -21.16
N PHE A 644 12.12 10.38 -21.12
CA PHE A 644 11.81 9.62 -22.32
C PHE A 644 10.94 10.41 -23.30
N LEU A 645 9.89 11.09 -22.81
CA LEU A 645 9.00 11.91 -23.63
C LEU A 645 9.74 13.11 -24.25
N LEU A 646 10.69 13.71 -23.53
CA LEU A 646 11.61 14.72 -24.04
C LEU A 646 12.45 14.18 -25.22
N GLU A 647 13.02 12.98 -25.09
CA GLU A 647 13.79 12.35 -26.17
C GLU A 647 12.92 11.97 -27.37
N CYS A 648 11.68 11.54 -27.13
CA CYS A 648 10.71 11.27 -28.18
C CYS A 648 10.36 12.55 -28.97
N ASP A 649 10.14 13.68 -28.29
CA ASP A 649 9.96 14.99 -28.94
C ASP A 649 11.17 15.34 -29.80
N ARG A 650 12.37 15.29 -29.19
CA ARG A 650 13.63 15.69 -29.83
C ARG A 650 13.95 14.90 -31.09
N LEU A 651 13.79 13.58 -31.04
CA LEU A 651 14.25 12.68 -32.11
C LEU A 651 13.16 12.36 -33.13
N LEU A 652 11.89 12.32 -32.72
CA LEU A 652 10.79 11.83 -33.55
C LEU A 652 9.71 12.88 -33.87
N GLY A 653 9.79 14.07 -33.25
CA GLY A 653 8.85 15.18 -33.43
C GLY A 653 7.45 14.83 -32.92
N HIS A 654 7.24 14.88 -31.60
CA HIS A 654 6.00 14.44 -30.96
C HIS A 654 5.41 15.53 -30.03
N PRO A 655 4.52 16.40 -30.55
CA PRO A 655 4.03 17.57 -29.81
C PRO A 655 3.34 17.25 -28.47
N GLU A 656 2.57 16.16 -28.40
CA GLU A 656 1.91 15.76 -27.16
C GLU A 656 2.91 15.27 -26.09
N ALA A 657 3.96 14.55 -26.50
CA ALA A 657 5.04 14.13 -25.62
C ALA A 657 5.79 15.35 -25.07
N ARG A 658 6.05 16.35 -25.93
CA ARG A 658 6.64 17.64 -25.50
C ARG A 658 5.78 18.32 -24.43
N ALA A 659 4.49 18.48 -24.69
CA ALA A 659 3.58 19.16 -23.78
C ALA A 659 3.54 18.46 -22.41
N LEU A 660 3.44 17.12 -22.42
CA LEU A 660 3.38 16.33 -21.20
C LEU A 660 4.70 16.29 -20.44
N ALA A 661 5.84 16.18 -21.15
CA ALA A 661 7.17 16.27 -20.56
C ALA A 661 7.40 17.63 -19.89
N SER A 662 7.07 18.73 -20.59
CA SER A 662 7.23 20.09 -20.05
C SER A 662 6.36 20.30 -18.81
N LYS A 663 5.08 19.91 -18.85
CA LYS A 663 4.17 19.97 -17.69
C LYS A 663 4.73 19.20 -16.49
N THR A 664 5.22 17.98 -16.72
CA THR A 664 5.79 17.13 -15.66
C THR A 664 7.05 17.77 -15.05
N LEU A 665 7.99 18.23 -15.89
CA LEU A 665 9.23 18.86 -15.43
C LEU A 665 8.96 20.16 -14.65
N GLU A 666 8.00 20.98 -15.08
CA GLU A 666 7.62 22.18 -14.36
C GLU A 666 6.99 21.87 -12.99
N SER A 667 6.17 20.83 -12.91
CA SER A 667 5.61 20.37 -11.65
C SER A 667 6.69 19.83 -10.70
N CYS A 668 7.64 19.03 -11.19
CA CYS A 668 8.81 18.58 -10.40
C CYS A 668 9.57 19.78 -9.84
N ALA A 669 9.93 20.72 -10.71
CA ALA A 669 10.69 21.89 -10.33
C ALA A 669 9.97 22.75 -9.29
N ARG A 670 8.65 22.97 -9.41
CA ARG A 670 7.88 23.75 -8.43
C ARG A 670 7.81 23.08 -7.06
N ARG A 671 7.50 21.77 -7.02
CA ARG A 671 7.46 21.01 -5.76
C ARG A 671 8.82 20.99 -5.08
N MET A 672 9.89 20.92 -5.87
CA MET A 672 11.24 20.93 -5.34
C MET A 672 11.65 22.30 -4.82
N GLN A 673 11.36 23.37 -5.57
CA GLN A 673 11.62 24.73 -5.11
C GLN A 673 10.88 25.04 -3.80
N TRP A 674 9.62 24.63 -3.67
CA TRP A 674 8.88 24.77 -2.41
C TRP A 674 9.57 24.06 -1.23
N ARG A 675 10.09 22.84 -1.43
CA ARG A 675 10.85 22.11 -0.40
C ARG A 675 12.16 22.83 -0.03
N VAL A 676 12.82 23.42 -1.02
CA VAL A 676 14.04 24.23 -0.80
C VAL A 676 13.71 25.49 0.03
N ASP A 677 12.60 26.16 -0.27
CA ASP A 677 12.19 27.40 0.40
C ASP A 677 11.71 27.16 1.85
N GLN A 678 11.05 26.02 2.12
CA GLN A 678 10.56 25.60 3.45
C GLN A 678 11.66 25.07 4.40
N ARG A 679 12.91 24.99 3.92
CA ARG A 679 14.06 24.39 4.62
C ARG A 679 14.27 24.85 6.08
N PRO A 680 14.12 26.13 6.46
CA PRO A 680 14.40 26.55 7.84
C PRO A 680 13.55 25.83 8.88
N ALA A 681 12.33 25.42 8.53
CA ALA A 681 11.37 24.76 9.43
C ALA A 681 11.58 23.23 9.58
N LEU A 682 12.29 22.59 8.64
CA LEU A 682 12.41 21.11 8.55
C LEU A 682 13.77 20.57 9.03
N SER A 683 14.60 21.42 9.65
CA SER A 683 16.04 21.17 9.87
C SER A 683 16.40 20.16 10.97
N GLU A 684 15.43 19.57 11.68
CA GLU A 684 15.68 18.64 12.80
C GLU A 684 15.66 17.15 12.41
N GLN A 685 15.34 16.77 11.16
CA GLN A 685 15.29 15.36 10.74
C GLN A 685 16.53 14.94 9.92
N PRO A 686 17.11 13.74 10.19
CA PRO A 686 18.16 13.17 9.34
C PRO A 686 17.64 12.96 7.91
N ARG A 687 18.37 13.48 6.93
CA ARG A 687 18.02 13.40 5.49
C ARG A 687 18.65 12.12 4.91
N SER A 688 17.83 11.18 4.43
CA SER A 688 18.34 9.91 3.91
C SER A 688 18.44 9.82 2.37
N PHE A 689 18.07 10.87 1.59
CA PHE A 689 17.98 10.74 0.12
C PHE A 689 18.33 12.01 -0.72
N GLY A 690 19.02 13.01 -0.16
CA GLY A 690 19.07 14.35 -0.79
C GLY A 690 19.95 14.50 -2.06
N GLY A 691 21.03 13.73 -2.22
CA GLY A 691 22.10 14.09 -3.18
C GLY A 691 22.21 13.28 -4.47
N SER A 692 21.56 12.13 -4.58
CA SER A 692 21.93 11.11 -5.57
C SER A 692 21.32 11.27 -6.97
N ALA A 693 21.77 10.43 -7.90
CA ALA A 693 21.41 10.50 -9.32
C ALA A 693 20.04 9.90 -9.65
N PHE A 694 19.65 8.81 -8.98
CA PHE A 694 18.42 8.10 -9.34
C PHE A 694 17.26 8.39 -8.39
N HIS A 695 17.53 8.52 -7.08
CA HIS A 695 16.53 8.85 -6.06
C HIS A 695 16.60 10.29 -5.53
N GLY A 696 17.63 11.06 -5.93
CA GLY A 696 17.93 12.38 -5.37
C GLY A 696 17.92 13.54 -6.37
N HIS A 697 18.26 14.73 -5.89
CA HIS A 697 18.15 16.00 -6.63
C HIS A 697 19.18 16.14 -7.75
N ALA A 698 20.27 15.38 -7.73
CA ALA A 698 21.22 15.40 -8.84
C ALA A 698 20.59 14.82 -10.11
N GLY A 699 19.74 13.79 -10.00
CA GLY A 699 18.98 13.26 -11.15
C GLY A 699 18.09 14.30 -11.81
N GLU A 700 17.40 15.10 -11.00
CA GLU A 700 16.55 16.19 -11.50
C GLU A 700 17.37 17.27 -12.20
N ALA A 701 18.50 17.69 -11.60
CA ALA A 701 19.43 18.61 -12.24
C ALA A 701 19.95 18.06 -13.59
N PHE A 702 20.25 16.76 -13.66
CA PHE A 702 20.69 16.09 -14.88
C PHE A 702 19.64 16.19 -16.00
N VAL A 703 18.38 15.87 -15.70
CA VAL A 703 17.29 15.93 -16.68
C VAL A 703 16.95 17.37 -17.08
N LEU A 704 16.92 18.30 -16.13
CA LEU A 704 16.65 19.71 -16.44
C LEU A 704 17.77 20.37 -17.26
N ALA A 705 19.04 20.03 -16.98
CA ALA A 705 20.15 20.49 -17.81
C ALA A 705 20.06 19.95 -19.24
N HIS A 706 19.61 18.70 -19.40
CA HIS A 706 19.33 18.14 -20.73
C HIS A 706 18.16 18.85 -21.42
N ALA A 707 17.04 19.04 -20.73
CA ALA A 707 15.88 19.76 -21.26
C ALA A 707 16.24 21.20 -21.68
N ALA A 708 17.07 21.90 -20.89
CA ALA A 708 17.58 23.22 -21.22
C ALA A 708 18.40 23.22 -22.52
N ARG A 709 19.23 22.20 -22.75
CA ARG A 709 20.01 22.04 -23.99
C ARG A 709 19.12 21.75 -25.20
N VAL A 710 18.10 20.92 -25.03
CA VAL A 710 17.23 20.44 -26.11
C VAL A 710 16.19 21.49 -26.51
N TRP A 711 15.58 22.16 -25.54
CA TRP A 711 14.51 23.13 -25.78
C TRP A 711 14.95 24.58 -25.74
N HIS A 712 16.23 24.84 -25.44
CA HIS A 712 16.80 26.19 -25.31
C HIS A 712 16.08 27.07 -24.28
N GLU A 713 15.68 26.48 -23.15
CA GLU A 713 14.90 27.14 -22.10
C GLU A 713 15.79 27.56 -20.91
N PRO A 714 16.10 28.87 -20.73
CA PRO A 714 17.02 29.34 -19.70
C PRO A 714 16.55 29.05 -18.27
N ARG A 715 15.23 28.96 -18.06
CA ARG A 715 14.66 28.64 -16.76
C ARG A 715 15.09 27.25 -16.27
N TYR A 716 15.11 26.25 -17.14
CA TYR A 716 15.56 24.90 -16.76
C TYR A 716 17.05 24.85 -16.43
N ALA A 717 17.88 25.65 -17.10
CA ALA A 717 19.30 25.77 -16.75
C ALA A 717 19.49 26.35 -15.33
N ALA A 718 18.78 27.43 -15.00
CA ALA A 718 18.86 28.04 -13.67
C ALA A 718 18.37 27.11 -12.55
N LEU A 719 17.31 26.34 -12.81
CA LEU A 719 16.80 25.33 -11.88
C LEU A 719 17.81 24.18 -11.71
N ALA A 720 18.40 23.69 -12.79
CA ALA A 720 19.42 22.64 -12.73
C ALA A 720 20.63 23.07 -11.88
N GLU A 721 21.10 24.32 -12.03
CA GLU A 721 22.17 24.90 -11.20
C GLU A 721 21.78 24.94 -9.72
N SER A 722 20.57 25.40 -9.40
CA SER A 722 20.08 25.50 -8.02
C SER A 722 19.96 24.12 -7.35
N LEU A 723 19.48 23.11 -8.09
CA LEU A 723 19.27 21.77 -7.59
C LEU A 723 20.57 21.00 -7.38
N ILE A 724 21.53 21.09 -8.31
CA ILE A 724 22.81 20.37 -8.14
C ILE A 724 23.65 20.95 -6.99
N GLU A 725 23.53 22.26 -6.74
CA GLU A 725 24.11 22.86 -5.56
C GLU A 725 23.46 22.34 -4.29
N TYR A 726 22.12 22.36 -4.24
CA TYR A 726 21.36 21.86 -3.10
C TYR A 726 21.68 20.40 -2.79
N ALA A 727 21.77 19.56 -3.83
CA ALA A 727 22.15 18.15 -3.73
C ALA A 727 23.52 17.94 -3.05
N GLY A 728 24.46 18.88 -3.24
CA GLY A 728 25.82 18.78 -2.70
C GLY A 728 26.02 19.30 -1.27
N GLN A 729 25.06 20.04 -0.70
CA GLN A 729 25.28 20.79 0.56
C GLN A 729 25.57 19.93 1.80
N ASP A 730 25.03 18.70 1.84
CA ASP A 730 25.19 17.77 2.97
C ASP A 730 25.99 16.50 2.59
N ILE A 731 26.60 16.47 1.40
CA ILE A 731 27.22 15.25 0.82
C ILE A 731 28.36 14.69 1.67
N ALA A 732 29.00 15.54 2.50
CA ALA A 732 30.07 15.14 3.40
C ALA A 732 29.60 14.26 4.57
N ARG A 733 28.29 14.21 4.85
CA ARG A 733 27.64 13.44 5.92
C ARG A 733 26.81 12.27 5.40
N ASP A 734 26.70 12.13 4.08
CA ASP A 734 25.91 11.09 3.43
C ASP A 734 26.61 9.72 3.56
N ASP A 735 25.91 8.74 4.12
CA ASP A 735 26.39 7.37 4.32
C ASP A 735 25.96 6.41 3.19
N GLN A 736 25.12 6.89 2.26
CA GLN A 736 24.79 6.18 1.03
C GLN A 736 25.92 6.39 0.02
N LEU A 737 26.63 5.33 -0.38
CA LEU A 737 27.85 5.48 -1.18
C LEU A 737 27.67 5.18 -2.67
N ASP A 738 26.56 4.55 -3.04
CA ASP A 738 26.34 4.00 -4.38
C ASP A 738 25.86 5.00 -5.45
N VAL A 739 25.55 4.49 -6.65
CA VAL A 739 25.07 5.30 -7.78
C VAL A 739 23.58 5.64 -7.66
N ILE A 740 22.78 4.75 -7.09
CA ILE A 740 21.31 4.87 -7.08
C ILE A 740 20.85 5.91 -6.07
N ALA A 741 21.22 5.68 -4.80
CA ALA A 741 20.80 6.47 -3.65
C ALA A 741 21.93 7.31 -3.08
N GLY A 742 23.19 7.11 -3.51
CA GLY A 742 24.36 7.66 -2.84
C GLY A 742 25.27 8.64 -3.58
N VAL A 743 26.42 8.86 -2.94
CA VAL A 743 27.47 9.83 -3.30
C VAL A 743 28.09 9.58 -4.67
N ALA A 744 28.24 8.33 -5.10
CA ALA A 744 28.79 8.04 -6.43
C ALA A 744 27.87 8.56 -7.55
N GLY A 745 26.55 8.51 -7.35
CA GLY A 745 25.58 9.08 -8.28
C GLY A 745 25.74 10.60 -8.42
N TYR A 746 25.90 11.31 -7.30
CA TYR A 746 26.19 12.75 -7.29
C TYR A 746 27.45 13.09 -8.10
N LEU A 747 28.54 12.34 -7.90
CA LEU A 747 29.79 12.56 -8.62
C LEU A 747 29.65 12.34 -10.13
N LEU A 748 28.91 11.32 -10.57
CA LEU A 748 28.67 11.06 -11.98
C LEU A 748 27.92 12.20 -12.65
N VAL A 749 26.80 12.63 -12.05
CA VAL A 749 26.01 13.76 -12.57
C VAL A 749 26.85 15.04 -12.58
N SER A 750 27.50 15.37 -11.47
CA SER A 750 28.29 16.60 -11.35
C SER A 750 29.44 16.65 -12.35
N SER A 751 30.11 15.52 -12.59
CA SER A 751 31.16 15.40 -13.61
C SER A 751 30.63 15.65 -15.03
N THR A 752 29.39 15.25 -15.31
CA THR A 752 28.71 15.50 -16.59
C THR A 752 28.28 16.96 -16.71
N LEU A 753 27.71 17.55 -15.66
CA LEU A 753 27.28 18.96 -15.67
C LEU A 753 28.45 19.94 -15.74
N LEU A 754 29.63 19.58 -15.20
CA LEU A 754 30.84 20.38 -15.33
C LEU A 754 31.47 20.34 -16.73
N ASP A 755 30.92 19.58 -17.69
CA ASP A 755 31.36 19.68 -19.06
C ASP A 755 31.09 21.08 -19.64
N GLU A 756 32.04 21.63 -20.40
CA GLU A 756 31.91 22.98 -20.96
C GLU A 756 30.71 23.09 -21.91
N SER A 757 30.33 22.01 -22.58
CA SER A 757 29.18 21.97 -23.49
C SER A 757 27.82 22.13 -22.78
N VAL A 758 27.76 22.00 -21.45
CA VAL A 758 26.52 22.16 -20.69
C VAL A 758 26.23 23.63 -20.40
N GLY A 759 27.27 24.44 -20.17
CA GLY A 759 27.12 25.88 -19.96
C GLY A 759 26.74 26.30 -18.53
N ILE A 760 27.14 25.53 -17.51
CA ILE A 760 26.99 25.90 -16.09
C ILE A 760 27.77 27.18 -15.76
N SER A 761 27.13 28.10 -15.04
CA SER A 761 27.68 29.40 -14.68
C SER A 761 28.94 29.28 -13.81
N PRO A 762 29.93 30.20 -13.95
CA PRO A 762 31.23 30.06 -13.29
C PRO A 762 31.16 29.96 -11.76
N ALA A 763 30.25 30.71 -11.13
CA ALA A 763 30.10 30.71 -9.68
C ALA A 763 29.53 29.38 -9.15
N VAL A 764 28.60 28.77 -9.88
CA VAL A 764 28.01 27.47 -9.54
C VAL A 764 29.01 26.36 -9.78
N ARG A 765 29.78 26.44 -10.86
CA ARG A 765 30.87 25.50 -11.19
C ARG A 765 31.90 25.37 -10.06
N GLU A 766 32.30 26.46 -9.43
CA GLU A 766 33.22 26.43 -8.29
C GLU A 766 32.62 25.67 -7.09
N ARG A 767 31.36 25.94 -6.75
CA ARG A 767 30.66 25.25 -5.65
C ARG A 767 30.43 23.76 -5.94
N ILE A 768 30.08 23.40 -7.17
CA ILE A 768 29.97 21.99 -7.58
C ILE A 768 31.33 21.30 -7.41
N ALA A 769 32.44 21.95 -7.81
CA ALA A 769 33.77 21.39 -7.65
C ALA A 769 34.13 21.17 -6.16
N GLU A 770 33.77 22.09 -5.26
CA GLU A 770 33.93 21.93 -3.81
C GLU A 770 33.14 20.73 -3.27
N HIS A 771 31.86 20.61 -3.63
CA HIS A 771 31.03 19.47 -3.23
C HIS A 771 31.57 18.15 -3.80
N MET A 772 32.06 18.13 -5.05
CA MET A 772 32.71 16.95 -5.63
C MET A 772 33.98 16.55 -4.87
N GLN A 773 34.76 17.50 -4.37
CA GLN A 773 35.92 17.19 -3.51
C GLN A 773 35.47 16.52 -2.20
N GLN A 774 34.40 17.01 -1.58
CA GLN A 774 33.84 16.42 -0.36
C GLN A 774 33.27 15.02 -0.61
N ALA A 775 32.54 14.84 -1.71
CA ALA A 775 32.00 13.56 -2.16
C ALA A 775 33.10 12.53 -2.43
N GLY A 776 34.14 12.91 -3.18
CA GLY A 776 35.31 12.05 -3.41
C GLY A 776 36.01 11.67 -2.10
N GLN A 777 36.15 12.63 -1.18
CA GLN A 777 36.71 12.35 0.15
C GLN A 777 35.83 11.39 0.96
N GLN A 778 34.51 11.51 0.85
CA GLN A 778 33.57 10.62 1.53
C GLN A 778 33.72 9.16 1.06
N LEU A 779 33.84 8.95 -0.26
CA LEU A 779 34.11 7.61 -0.82
C LEU A 779 35.49 7.09 -0.40
N LEU A 780 36.54 7.92 -0.40
CA LEU A 780 37.88 7.52 0.05
C LEU A 780 37.93 7.15 1.54
N ARG A 781 37.16 7.86 2.38
CA ARG A 781 37.08 7.59 3.83
C ARG A 781 36.45 6.24 4.11
N ASN A 782 35.38 5.91 3.40
CA ASN A 782 34.60 4.68 3.58
C ASN A 782 35.10 3.50 2.72
N ALA A 783 36.21 3.67 1.98
CA ALA A 783 36.79 2.57 1.21
C ALA A 783 37.39 1.50 2.12
N GLU A 784 36.93 0.27 1.96
CA GLU A 784 37.51 -0.93 2.58
C GLU A 784 38.74 -1.34 1.78
N ARG A 785 39.92 -1.04 2.32
CA ARG A 785 41.20 -1.31 1.67
C ARG A 785 41.65 -2.74 1.95
N ARG A 786 41.68 -3.57 0.90
CA ARG A 786 42.01 -4.99 0.98
C ARG A 786 43.21 -5.31 0.08
N GLU A 787 43.82 -6.48 0.25
CA GLU A 787 44.93 -6.91 -0.61
C GLU A 787 44.50 -7.13 -2.06
N ASP A 788 43.24 -7.47 -2.29
CA ASP A 788 42.65 -7.74 -3.58
C ASP A 788 42.05 -6.52 -4.27
N GLY A 789 42.07 -5.34 -3.63
CA GLY A 789 41.52 -4.09 -4.17
C GLY A 789 40.72 -3.34 -3.12
N TRP A 790 39.99 -2.30 -3.53
CA TRP A 790 39.15 -1.52 -2.63
C TRP A 790 37.68 -1.77 -2.94
N ALA A 791 36.86 -1.83 -1.91
CA ALA A 791 35.42 -2.03 -2.03
C ALA A 791 34.66 -1.14 -1.04
N TRP A 792 33.33 -1.11 -1.17
CA TRP A 792 32.46 -0.30 -0.32
C TRP A 792 31.25 -1.14 0.12
N THR A 793 30.99 -1.15 1.42
CA THR A 793 29.72 -1.64 1.94
C THR A 793 28.64 -0.60 1.69
N THR A 794 27.54 -1.04 1.07
CA THR A 794 26.33 -0.26 0.83
C THR A 794 25.20 -0.77 1.73
N PRO A 795 24.11 -0.01 1.90
CA PRO A 795 23.01 -0.43 2.78
C PRO A 795 22.21 -1.67 2.34
N ILE A 796 22.43 -2.18 1.12
CA ILE A 796 21.88 -3.46 0.67
C ILE A 796 22.46 -4.63 1.50
N ASP A 797 21.59 -5.51 1.99
CA ASP A 797 21.99 -6.71 2.73
C ASP A 797 22.77 -7.69 1.82
N ALA A 798 24.08 -7.72 2.05
CA ALA A 798 25.01 -8.54 1.31
C ALA A 798 26.01 -9.24 2.24
N SER A 799 26.51 -10.38 1.79
CA SER A 799 27.56 -11.13 2.50
C SER A 799 28.95 -10.48 2.37
N HIS A 800 29.16 -9.71 1.31
CA HIS A 800 30.39 -9.03 0.94
C HIS A 800 30.03 -7.71 0.23
N PRO A 801 30.96 -6.74 0.14
CA PRO A 801 30.80 -5.58 -0.72
C PRO A 801 30.37 -5.98 -2.14
N LEU A 802 29.48 -5.20 -2.76
CA LEU A 802 28.85 -5.59 -4.02
C LEU A 802 29.75 -5.32 -5.24
N THR A 803 29.64 -6.18 -6.25
CA THR A 803 30.09 -5.91 -7.63
C THR A 803 28.95 -5.33 -8.45
N GLY A 804 29.25 -4.81 -9.65
CA GLY A 804 28.24 -4.25 -10.55
C GLY A 804 28.11 -2.72 -10.47
N PHE A 805 27.19 -2.16 -11.25
CA PHE A 805 27.15 -0.73 -11.50
C PHE A 805 26.25 0.05 -10.52
N SER A 806 25.09 -0.49 -10.14
CA SER A 806 24.10 0.26 -9.35
C SER A 806 24.59 0.50 -7.91
N HIS A 807 24.82 -0.60 -7.18
CA HIS A 807 25.21 -0.60 -5.77
C HIS A 807 26.64 -1.11 -5.54
N GLY A 808 27.39 -1.34 -6.64
CA GLY A 808 28.66 -2.04 -6.59
C GLY A 808 29.87 -1.19 -6.97
N ALA A 809 31.02 -1.85 -6.92
CA ALA A 809 32.33 -1.25 -7.18
C ALA A 809 32.47 -0.64 -8.59
N SER A 810 31.81 -1.16 -9.63
CA SER A 810 31.95 -0.62 -11.00
C SER A 810 31.35 0.78 -11.17
N GLY A 811 30.24 1.07 -10.49
CA GLY A 811 29.64 2.41 -10.51
C GLY A 811 30.48 3.43 -9.76
N ILE A 812 30.97 3.03 -8.57
CA ILE A 812 31.88 3.84 -7.75
C ILE A 812 33.20 4.08 -8.48
N ALA A 813 33.74 3.09 -9.18
CA ALA A 813 34.96 3.22 -9.97
C ALA A 813 34.81 4.32 -11.05
N LEU A 814 33.72 4.29 -11.81
CA LEU A 814 33.49 5.29 -12.86
C LEU A 814 33.30 6.70 -12.27
N ALA A 815 32.57 6.79 -11.15
CA ALA A 815 32.34 8.05 -10.44
C ALA A 815 33.66 8.69 -9.97
N LEU A 816 34.51 7.91 -9.29
CA LEU A 816 35.81 8.34 -8.81
C LEU A 816 36.75 8.72 -9.95
N HIS A 817 36.76 7.94 -11.04
CA HIS A 817 37.60 8.23 -12.20
C HIS A 817 37.23 9.57 -12.84
N ARG A 818 35.95 9.79 -13.16
CA ARG A 818 35.48 11.04 -13.77
C ARG A 818 35.71 12.24 -12.86
N ALA A 819 35.43 12.11 -11.56
CA ALA A 819 35.69 13.16 -10.59
C ALA A 819 37.21 13.46 -10.49
N GLY A 820 38.05 12.43 -10.44
CA GLY A 820 39.50 12.55 -10.41
C GLY A 820 40.06 13.30 -11.62
N ARG A 821 39.54 13.01 -12.82
CA ARG A 821 39.90 13.73 -14.05
C ARG A 821 39.46 15.19 -14.04
N ARG A 822 38.20 15.46 -13.65
CA ARG A 822 37.64 16.82 -13.61
C ARG A 822 38.31 17.71 -12.55
N LEU A 823 38.71 17.14 -11.41
CA LEU A 823 39.31 17.85 -10.29
C LEU A 823 40.85 17.83 -10.30
N GLY A 824 41.49 17.06 -11.18
CA GLY A 824 42.95 16.85 -11.16
C GLY A 824 43.45 16.07 -9.94
N ARG A 825 42.63 15.14 -9.42
CA ARG A 825 42.89 14.37 -8.20
C ARG A 825 43.33 12.94 -8.53
N ALA A 826 44.64 12.69 -8.52
CA ALA A 826 45.23 11.38 -8.84
C ALA A 826 44.81 10.27 -7.86
N ASP A 827 44.63 10.59 -6.58
CA ASP A 827 44.19 9.65 -5.55
C ASP A 827 42.76 9.10 -5.79
N LEU A 828 41.87 9.89 -6.40
CA LEU A 828 40.55 9.41 -6.83
C LEU A 828 40.66 8.46 -8.03
N ILE A 829 41.55 8.74 -8.97
CA ILE A 829 41.83 7.87 -10.12
C ILE A 829 42.42 6.54 -9.64
N ASP A 830 43.36 6.57 -8.69
CA ASP A 830 43.95 5.37 -8.10
C ASP A 830 42.89 4.52 -7.39
N ALA A 831 42.00 5.16 -6.61
CA ALA A 831 40.89 4.47 -5.95
C ALA A 831 39.93 3.79 -6.94
N ALA A 832 39.67 4.43 -8.10
CA ALA A 832 38.88 3.82 -9.17
C ALA A 832 39.52 2.53 -9.70
N TYR A 833 40.84 2.52 -9.91
CA TYR A 833 41.54 1.30 -10.35
C TYR A 833 41.66 0.24 -9.26
N GLN A 834 41.68 0.62 -7.97
CA GLN A 834 41.57 -0.35 -6.88
C GLN A 834 40.18 -1.01 -6.83
N ALA A 835 39.12 -0.27 -7.16
CA ALA A 835 37.78 -0.85 -7.31
C ALA A 835 37.70 -1.86 -8.47
N VAL A 836 38.31 -1.52 -9.62
CA VAL A 836 38.44 -2.44 -10.76
C VAL A 836 39.20 -3.70 -10.36
N ARG A 837 40.30 -3.56 -9.60
CA ARG A 837 41.10 -4.69 -9.11
C ARG A 837 40.29 -5.62 -8.21
N TYR A 838 39.48 -5.06 -7.30
CA TYR A 838 38.59 -5.82 -6.44
C TYR A 838 37.61 -6.68 -7.26
N GLU A 839 36.91 -6.10 -8.22
CA GLU A 839 35.98 -6.85 -9.06
C GLU A 839 36.68 -7.91 -9.92
N ARG A 840 37.90 -7.63 -10.41
CA ARG A 840 38.69 -8.64 -11.13
C ARG A 840 39.05 -9.83 -10.25
N HIS A 841 39.31 -9.60 -8.96
CA HIS A 841 39.58 -10.67 -8.02
C HIS A 841 38.32 -11.48 -7.70
N ALA A 842 37.17 -10.82 -7.59
CA ALA A 842 35.87 -11.46 -7.37
C ALA A 842 35.40 -12.33 -8.55
N TYR A 843 36.00 -12.19 -9.75
CA TYR A 843 35.61 -12.97 -10.93
C TYR A 843 35.87 -14.47 -10.75
N GLU A 844 34.80 -15.27 -10.79
CA GLU A 844 34.88 -16.71 -10.64
C GLU A 844 35.16 -17.39 -11.99
N ALA A 845 36.44 -17.62 -12.29
CA ALA A 845 36.86 -18.21 -13.57
C ALA A 845 36.22 -19.59 -13.88
N ALA A 846 35.90 -20.38 -12.84
CA ALA A 846 35.25 -21.68 -13.00
C ALA A 846 33.82 -21.55 -13.57
N ASN A 847 33.11 -20.50 -13.19
CA ASN A 847 31.74 -20.21 -13.61
C ASN A 847 31.68 -19.20 -14.76
N GLY A 848 32.80 -18.50 -15.02
CA GLY A 848 32.95 -17.49 -16.05
C GLY A 848 32.21 -16.18 -15.74
N ARG A 849 31.92 -15.90 -14.46
CA ARG A 849 30.94 -14.88 -14.02
C ARG A 849 31.39 -14.11 -12.78
N TRP A 850 30.73 -12.98 -12.53
CA TRP A 850 30.78 -12.29 -11.24
C TRP A 850 29.66 -12.79 -10.32
N PRO A 851 29.94 -13.03 -9.02
CA PRO A 851 28.94 -13.45 -8.06
C PRO A 851 28.01 -12.31 -7.65
N ASP A 852 26.75 -12.64 -7.37
CA ASP A 852 25.79 -11.77 -6.69
C ASP A 852 25.85 -12.06 -5.18
N TYR A 853 26.47 -11.14 -4.43
CA TYR A 853 26.68 -11.30 -3.00
C TYR A 853 25.46 -10.94 -2.13
N ARG A 854 24.35 -10.50 -2.74
CA ARG A 854 23.11 -10.17 -2.01
C ARG A 854 22.52 -11.40 -1.33
N ARG A 855 21.98 -11.24 -0.13
CA ARG A 855 21.31 -12.32 0.62
C ARG A 855 19.86 -12.48 0.15
N ILE A 856 19.69 -13.02 -1.05
CA ILE A 856 18.35 -13.22 -1.67
C ILE A 856 17.66 -14.49 -1.12
N ALA A 857 18.40 -15.43 -0.52
CA ALA A 857 17.88 -16.64 0.13
C ALA A 857 18.64 -16.96 1.43
N ILE A 858 17.99 -17.68 2.35
CA ILE A 858 18.46 -17.96 3.73
C ILE A 858 19.77 -18.78 3.76
N GLN A 859 20.15 -19.47 2.66
CA GLN A 859 21.43 -20.14 2.51
C GLN A 859 21.95 -20.09 1.06
N PRO A 860 23.28 -19.94 0.83
CA PRO A 860 23.85 -20.14 -0.49
C PRO A 860 23.67 -21.62 -0.88
N PRO A 861 23.19 -21.93 -2.10
CA PRO A 861 23.04 -23.30 -2.56
C PRO A 861 24.40 -24.02 -2.56
N GLU A 862 24.39 -25.35 -2.36
CA GLU A 862 25.56 -26.22 -2.54
C GLU A 862 26.06 -26.13 -3.99
N GLY A 863 26.86 -25.11 -4.32
CA GLY A 863 27.27 -24.82 -5.70
C GLY A 863 27.91 -23.45 -5.96
N GLY A 864 27.93 -22.54 -4.98
CA GLY A 864 28.48 -21.18 -5.11
C GLY A 864 27.40 -20.09 -5.05
N TRP A 865 27.80 -18.83 -5.18
CA TRP A 865 26.85 -17.72 -5.20
C TRP A 865 26.08 -17.67 -6.53
N PRO A 866 24.79 -17.30 -6.52
CA PRO A 866 24.07 -17.02 -7.76
C PRO A 866 24.72 -15.87 -8.53
N SER A 867 24.50 -15.79 -9.84
CA SER A 867 24.95 -14.67 -10.67
C SER A 867 23.75 -14.03 -11.37
N MET A 868 23.75 -12.70 -11.44
CA MET A 868 22.81 -11.93 -12.26
C MET A 868 23.51 -11.41 -13.53
N HIS A 869 22.75 -11.26 -14.61
CA HIS A 869 23.23 -10.80 -15.92
C HIS A 869 22.55 -9.47 -16.29
N ALA A 870 22.83 -8.41 -15.52
CA ALA A 870 22.12 -7.14 -15.61
C ALA A 870 23.06 -5.93 -15.53
N TRP A 871 22.53 -4.75 -15.86
CA TRP A 871 23.22 -3.48 -15.62
C TRP A 871 23.44 -3.22 -14.13
N CYS A 872 22.42 -3.46 -13.30
CA CYS A 872 22.55 -3.25 -11.85
C CYS A 872 23.62 -4.16 -11.23
N HIS A 873 23.47 -5.47 -11.41
CA HIS A 873 24.37 -6.50 -10.92
C HIS A 873 24.77 -7.45 -12.06
N GLY A 874 26.06 -7.45 -12.41
CA GLY A 874 26.63 -8.39 -13.36
C GLY A 874 27.38 -7.76 -14.53
N ALA A 875 27.66 -8.60 -15.52
CA ALA A 875 28.54 -8.29 -16.64
C ALA A 875 28.15 -7.03 -17.43
N PRO A 876 26.87 -6.79 -17.79
CA PRO A 876 26.49 -5.60 -18.57
C PRO A 876 26.93 -4.27 -17.95
N GLY A 877 26.65 -4.07 -16.66
CA GLY A 877 27.03 -2.84 -15.95
C GLY A 877 28.54 -2.70 -15.76
N ILE A 878 29.20 -3.81 -15.43
CA ILE A 878 30.67 -3.85 -15.34
C ILE A 878 31.28 -3.46 -16.69
N GLY A 879 30.80 -4.05 -17.79
CA GLY A 879 31.28 -3.80 -19.15
C GLY A 879 31.14 -2.33 -19.56
N LEU A 880 30.00 -1.71 -19.28
CA LEU A 880 29.78 -0.27 -19.54
C LEU A 880 30.76 0.61 -18.77
N SER A 881 31.03 0.29 -17.50
CA SER A 881 32.08 0.97 -16.72
C SER A 881 33.46 0.80 -17.36
N ARG A 882 33.84 -0.42 -17.78
CA ARG A 882 35.13 -0.68 -18.43
C ARG A 882 35.28 0.07 -19.76
N MET A 883 34.22 0.11 -20.57
CA MET A 883 34.21 0.88 -21.82
C MET A 883 34.42 2.38 -21.57
N ALA A 884 33.72 2.95 -20.59
CA ALA A 884 33.86 4.35 -20.24
C ALA A 884 35.29 4.68 -19.74
N LEU A 885 35.90 3.79 -18.95
CA LEU A 885 37.29 3.96 -18.50
C LEU A 885 38.31 3.83 -19.64
N LEU A 886 38.06 2.97 -20.62
CA LEU A 886 38.92 2.80 -21.80
C LEU A 886 38.88 4.04 -22.72
N ALA A 887 37.73 4.71 -22.83
CA ALA A 887 37.58 5.91 -23.66
C ALA A 887 38.50 7.06 -23.20
N ASP A 888 38.88 7.09 -21.93
CA ASP A 888 39.76 8.11 -21.33
C ASP A 888 41.27 7.83 -21.50
N GLN A 889 41.64 6.86 -22.35
CA GLN A 889 43.03 6.50 -22.71
C GLN A 889 43.92 6.23 -21.48
N PRO A 890 43.63 5.14 -20.73
CA PRO A 890 44.39 4.77 -19.55
C PRO A 890 45.82 4.32 -19.90
N ASP A 891 46.68 4.16 -18.88
CA ASP A 891 48.02 3.61 -19.10
C ASP A 891 47.96 2.17 -19.66
N VAL A 892 49.06 1.71 -20.25
CA VAL A 892 49.10 0.42 -20.97
C VAL A 892 48.69 -0.77 -20.09
N HIS A 893 49.03 -0.77 -18.80
CA HIS A 893 48.70 -1.88 -17.90
C HIS A 893 47.22 -1.87 -17.53
N ALA A 894 46.68 -0.70 -17.19
CA ALA A 894 45.26 -0.52 -16.95
C ALA A 894 44.43 -0.84 -18.21
N MET A 895 44.87 -0.37 -19.39
CA MET A 895 44.24 -0.63 -20.68
C MET A 895 44.08 -2.13 -20.95
N GLN A 896 45.15 -2.91 -20.80
CA GLN A 896 45.12 -4.35 -21.03
C GLN A 896 44.18 -5.08 -20.04
N ALA A 897 44.17 -4.66 -18.78
CA ALA A 897 43.27 -5.21 -17.78
C ALA A 897 41.81 -4.93 -18.16
N LEU A 898 41.45 -3.65 -18.38
CA LEU A 898 40.10 -3.24 -18.73
C LEU A 898 39.59 -3.93 -20.01
N HIS A 899 40.46 -4.08 -21.01
CA HIS A 899 40.13 -4.79 -22.25
C HIS A 899 39.77 -6.27 -22.00
N THR A 900 40.56 -6.96 -21.17
CA THR A 900 40.27 -8.36 -20.78
C THR A 900 38.93 -8.49 -20.05
N ASP A 901 38.57 -7.51 -19.19
CA ASP A 901 37.29 -7.52 -18.51
C ASP A 901 36.14 -7.23 -19.48
N LEU A 902 36.34 -6.30 -20.42
CA LEU A 902 35.36 -5.99 -21.45
C LEU A 902 35.02 -7.24 -22.30
N GLU A 903 36.02 -7.97 -22.79
CA GLU A 903 35.78 -9.21 -23.54
C GLU A 903 34.99 -10.25 -22.74
N ARG A 904 35.28 -10.38 -21.43
CA ARG A 904 34.55 -11.29 -20.54
C ARG A 904 33.10 -10.86 -20.37
N THR A 905 32.86 -9.58 -20.14
CA THR A 905 31.51 -9.04 -19.93
C THR A 905 30.66 -9.13 -21.18
N VAL A 906 31.21 -8.84 -22.36
CA VAL A 906 30.52 -8.99 -23.66
C VAL A 906 30.17 -10.45 -23.91
N ARG A 907 31.12 -11.38 -23.70
CA ARG A 907 30.86 -12.82 -23.87
C ARG A 907 29.76 -13.34 -22.95
N ASP A 908 29.76 -12.92 -21.67
CA ASP A 908 28.72 -13.30 -20.71
C ASP A 908 27.35 -12.74 -21.11
N THR A 909 27.32 -11.47 -21.53
CA THR A 909 26.10 -10.76 -21.95
C THR A 909 25.48 -11.41 -23.20
N VAL A 910 26.27 -11.74 -24.22
CA VAL A 910 25.79 -12.45 -25.42
C VAL A 910 25.18 -13.81 -25.05
N ARG A 911 25.78 -14.51 -24.08
CA ARG A 911 25.38 -15.87 -23.73
C ARG A 911 24.13 -15.93 -22.84
N TRP A 912 23.94 -14.97 -21.94
CA TRP A 912 22.94 -15.05 -20.88
C TRP A 912 22.04 -13.81 -20.73
N GLY A 913 22.40 -12.69 -21.37
CA GLY A 913 21.76 -11.39 -21.17
C GLY A 913 20.42 -11.19 -21.90
N PHE A 914 19.99 -12.11 -22.77
CA PHE A 914 18.81 -11.92 -23.62
C PHE A 914 17.67 -12.88 -23.26
N THR A 915 17.35 -12.94 -21.96
CA THR A 915 16.21 -13.69 -21.41
C THR A 915 15.41 -12.80 -20.45
N GLY A 916 14.11 -13.07 -20.29
CA GLY A 916 13.25 -12.33 -19.34
C GLY A 916 12.56 -11.11 -19.93
N ASN A 917 12.73 -9.93 -19.30
CA ASN A 917 11.99 -8.69 -19.60
C ASN A 917 12.81 -7.72 -20.47
N HIS A 918 12.20 -6.62 -20.90
CA HIS A 918 12.82 -5.62 -21.79
C HIS A 918 13.36 -4.37 -21.06
N SER A 919 13.34 -4.30 -19.74
CA SER A 919 13.74 -3.09 -18.98
C SER A 919 15.23 -2.73 -19.10
N LEU A 920 15.58 -1.54 -18.60
CA LEU A 920 16.97 -1.05 -18.59
C LEU A 920 17.80 -1.58 -17.41
N CYS A 921 17.21 -1.76 -16.24
CA CYS A 921 17.97 -2.14 -15.04
C CYS A 921 18.51 -3.57 -15.12
N HIS A 922 17.63 -4.50 -15.49
CA HIS A 922 17.88 -5.94 -15.50
C HIS A 922 17.09 -6.65 -16.62
N GLY A 923 16.98 -5.99 -17.76
CA GLY A 923 16.31 -6.52 -18.95
C GLY A 923 17.16 -6.44 -20.21
N MET A 924 16.59 -6.97 -21.30
CA MET A 924 17.28 -7.15 -22.58
C MET A 924 17.83 -5.84 -23.16
N LEU A 925 17.13 -4.71 -22.99
CA LEU A 925 17.56 -3.43 -23.56
C LEU A 925 18.69 -2.78 -22.76
N GLY A 926 18.69 -2.93 -21.43
CA GLY A 926 19.84 -2.55 -20.61
C GLY A 926 21.11 -3.32 -20.98
N ASN A 927 20.93 -4.62 -21.22
CA ASN A 927 22.02 -5.51 -21.62
C ASN A 927 22.50 -5.23 -23.06
N TYR A 928 21.56 -4.93 -23.96
CA TYR A 928 21.87 -4.54 -25.34
C TYR A 928 22.68 -3.26 -25.41
N ALA A 929 22.52 -2.31 -24.47
CA ALA A 929 23.29 -1.06 -24.47
C ALA A 929 24.81 -1.29 -24.49
N LEU A 930 25.30 -2.28 -23.73
CA LEU A 930 26.71 -2.68 -23.77
C LEU A 930 27.11 -3.18 -25.16
N LEU A 931 26.32 -4.05 -25.77
CA LEU A 931 26.65 -4.64 -27.07
C LEU A 931 26.58 -3.62 -28.21
N HIS A 932 25.63 -2.67 -28.11
CA HIS A 932 25.50 -1.57 -29.04
C HIS A 932 26.75 -0.70 -29.05
N ASP A 933 27.23 -0.31 -27.87
CA ASP A 933 28.42 0.54 -27.76
C ASP A 933 29.69 -0.25 -28.13
N ALA A 934 29.82 -1.50 -27.66
CA ALA A 934 30.97 -2.36 -27.93
C ALA A 934 31.16 -2.60 -29.44
N ALA A 935 30.08 -2.90 -30.18
CA ALA A 935 30.11 -3.12 -31.62
C ALA A 935 30.57 -1.91 -32.46
N ARG A 936 30.63 -0.72 -31.85
CA ARG A 936 31.12 0.53 -32.49
C ARG A 936 32.60 0.80 -32.24
N THR A 937 33.24 -0.03 -31.42
CA THR A 937 34.66 0.03 -31.10
C THR A 937 35.41 -1.14 -31.74
N THR A 938 36.63 -0.92 -32.25
CA THR A 938 37.39 -1.94 -33.00
C THR A 938 37.71 -3.19 -32.19
N ASP A 939 37.86 -3.03 -30.88
CA ASP A 939 38.23 -4.10 -29.96
C ASP A 939 37.10 -4.33 -28.91
N GLY A 940 35.84 -4.11 -29.29
CA GLY A 940 34.70 -4.31 -28.38
C GLY A 940 34.35 -5.77 -28.07
N GLY A 941 35.01 -6.75 -28.70
CA GLY A 941 34.74 -8.17 -28.49
C GLY A 941 33.42 -8.70 -29.09
N ILE A 942 32.74 -7.90 -29.91
CA ILE A 942 31.54 -8.26 -30.68
C ILE A 942 31.51 -7.51 -32.02
N THR A 943 31.01 -8.15 -33.07
CA THR A 943 30.83 -7.51 -34.39
C THR A 943 29.48 -6.81 -34.51
N ARG A 944 29.36 -5.89 -35.48
CA ARG A 944 28.08 -5.23 -35.78
C ARG A 944 26.99 -6.23 -36.16
N ASP A 945 27.29 -7.23 -36.99
CA ASP A 945 26.32 -8.23 -37.44
C ASP A 945 25.79 -9.09 -36.27
N GLU A 946 26.65 -9.43 -35.30
CA GLU A 946 26.23 -10.15 -34.08
C GLU A 946 25.32 -9.28 -33.20
N SER A 947 25.63 -7.98 -33.08
CA SER A 947 24.80 -7.02 -32.35
C SER A 947 23.43 -6.83 -33.02
N ASP A 948 23.40 -6.68 -34.35
CA ASP A 948 22.16 -6.54 -35.13
C ASP A 948 21.29 -7.81 -35.07
N PHE A 949 21.90 -9.00 -35.04
CA PHE A 949 21.20 -10.26 -34.83
C PHE A 949 20.49 -10.30 -33.46
N ILE A 950 21.18 -9.86 -32.41
CA ILE A 950 20.60 -9.79 -31.06
C ILE A 950 19.49 -8.74 -30.99
N ALA A 951 19.67 -7.56 -31.60
CA ALA A 951 18.64 -6.53 -31.67
C ALA A 951 17.35 -7.06 -32.32
N THR A 952 17.48 -7.83 -33.41
CA THR A 952 16.36 -8.50 -34.08
C THR A 952 15.62 -9.44 -33.12
N ARG A 953 16.35 -10.23 -32.32
CA ARG A 953 15.77 -11.14 -31.32
C ARG A 953 14.99 -10.41 -30.22
N VAL A 954 15.45 -9.24 -29.80
CA VAL A 954 14.73 -8.40 -28.81
C VAL A 954 13.45 -7.82 -29.42
N LEU A 955 13.48 -7.40 -30.68
CA LEU A 955 12.26 -6.92 -31.36
C LEU A 955 11.24 -8.06 -31.57
N GLU A 956 11.70 -9.25 -31.96
CA GLU A 956 10.84 -10.45 -32.07
C GLU A 956 10.18 -10.84 -30.73
N SER A 957 10.88 -10.66 -29.60
CA SER A 957 10.28 -10.95 -28.29
C SER A 957 9.18 -9.96 -27.93
N ILE A 958 9.33 -8.68 -28.31
CA ILE A 958 8.28 -7.66 -28.17
C ILE A 958 7.09 -7.99 -29.08
N ASP A 959 7.31 -8.34 -30.35
CA ASP A 959 6.23 -8.73 -31.27
C ASP A 959 5.41 -9.91 -30.73
N ARG A 960 6.08 -10.89 -30.10
CA ARG A 960 5.45 -12.12 -29.61
C ARG A 960 4.72 -11.94 -28.28
N ALA A 961 5.32 -11.19 -27.34
CA ALA A 961 4.86 -11.13 -25.94
C ALA A 961 4.40 -9.74 -25.50
N GLY A 962 4.46 -8.73 -26.37
CA GLY A 962 4.32 -7.34 -25.98
C GLY A 962 5.49 -6.83 -25.13
N VAL A 963 5.41 -5.58 -24.69
CA VAL A 963 6.45 -4.97 -23.85
C VAL A 963 6.39 -5.52 -22.42
N GLN A 964 7.29 -6.44 -22.11
CA GLN A 964 7.52 -6.96 -20.76
C GLN A 964 8.40 -6.02 -19.92
N CYS A 965 7.87 -5.47 -18.83
CA CYS A 965 8.64 -4.60 -17.90
C CYS A 965 9.40 -5.41 -16.83
N GLY A 966 10.33 -4.76 -16.14
CA GLY A 966 11.22 -5.33 -15.12
C GLY A 966 10.58 -5.55 -13.75
N ILE A 967 9.26 -5.75 -13.70
CA ILE A 967 8.46 -5.95 -12.48
C ILE A 967 7.75 -7.31 -12.53
N PRO A 968 7.12 -7.78 -11.43
CA PRO A 968 6.47 -9.09 -11.41
C PRO A 968 5.50 -9.29 -12.59
N ARG A 969 5.60 -10.49 -13.17
CA ARG A 969 4.80 -10.94 -14.34
C ARG A 969 4.97 -10.09 -15.60
N GLY A 970 6.00 -9.25 -15.66
CA GLY A 970 6.26 -8.40 -16.83
C GLY A 970 5.23 -7.31 -17.06
N THR A 971 4.38 -7.04 -16.05
CA THR A 971 3.25 -6.09 -16.13
C THR A 971 3.74 -4.72 -16.56
N GLU A 972 3.00 -4.02 -17.45
CA GLU A 972 3.35 -2.67 -17.84
C GLU A 972 3.46 -1.75 -16.62
N THR A 973 4.50 -0.93 -16.53
CA THR A 973 4.65 0.15 -15.53
C THR A 973 5.33 1.35 -16.19
N PRO A 974 4.99 2.61 -15.86
CA PRO A 974 5.45 3.74 -16.67
C PRO A 974 6.94 4.09 -16.50
N GLY A 975 7.54 3.80 -15.35
CA GLY A 975 8.86 4.29 -14.92
C GLY A 975 10.04 3.97 -15.84
N LEU A 976 11.21 4.53 -15.54
CA LEU A 976 12.39 4.44 -16.39
C LEU A 976 13.11 3.10 -16.27
N MET A 977 13.76 2.82 -15.14
CA MET A 977 14.72 1.73 -15.02
C MET A 977 14.06 0.35 -15.10
N THR A 978 12.80 0.24 -14.68
CA THR A 978 12.05 -1.02 -14.73
C THR A 978 10.84 -1.00 -15.67
N GLY A 979 10.54 0.12 -16.32
CA GLY A 979 9.26 0.31 -17.03
C GLY A 979 9.36 0.76 -18.47
N LEU A 980 8.20 1.16 -18.99
CA LEU A 980 7.94 1.56 -20.37
C LEU A 980 8.89 2.67 -20.84
N ALA A 981 9.12 3.71 -20.02
CA ALA A 981 9.99 4.81 -20.40
C ALA A 981 11.43 4.35 -20.69
N GLY A 982 11.95 3.40 -19.91
CA GLY A 982 13.28 2.85 -20.18
C GLY A 982 13.33 1.92 -21.37
N VAL A 983 12.27 1.11 -21.58
CA VAL A 983 12.15 0.32 -22.82
C VAL A 983 12.19 1.25 -24.02
N GLY A 984 11.46 2.36 -23.97
CA GLY A 984 11.48 3.40 -25.00
C GLY A 984 12.87 3.99 -25.25
N LEU A 985 13.61 4.37 -24.19
CA LEU A 985 14.98 4.87 -24.34
C LEU A 985 15.94 3.81 -24.93
N GLY A 986 15.82 2.56 -24.50
CA GLY A 986 16.61 1.45 -25.03
C GLY A 986 16.38 1.23 -26.53
N LEU A 987 15.11 1.32 -26.97
CA LEU A 987 14.74 1.24 -28.38
C LEU A 987 15.19 2.46 -29.18
N LEU A 988 15.17 3.66 -28.61
CA LEU A 988 15.78 4.84 -29.24
C LEU A 988 17.28 4.61 -29.50
N LYS A 989 18.01 4.07 -28.52
CA LYS A 989 19.44 3.73 -28.69
C LYS A 989 19.63 2.65 -29.76
N MET A 990 18.75 1.64 -29.78
CA MET A 990 18.74 0.59 -30.81
C MET A 990 18.48 1.14 -32.23
N SER A 991 17.70 2.21 -32.36
CA SER A 991 17.45 2.85 -33.66
C SER A 991 18.65 3.59 -34.24
N GLY A 992 19.76 3.69 -33.50
CA GLY A 992 21.00 4.33 -33.91
C GLY A 992 21.06 5.84 -33.68
N GLU A 993 20.04 6.40 -33.01
CA GLU A 993 20.00 7.81 -32.62
C GLU A 993 21.02 8.09 -31.50
N GLN A 994 21.56 9.31 -31.47
CA GLN A 994 22.32 9.78 -30.30
C GLN A 994 21.34 10.14 -29.20
N VAL A 995 21.17 9.26 -28.21
CA VAL A 995 20.24 9.42 -27.09
C VAL A 995 21.01 9.77 -25.82
N ILE A 996 20.32 10.36 -24.84
CA ILE A 996 20.87 10.46 -23.48
C ILE A 996 21.17 9.07 -22.90
N ASP A 997 22.34 8.90 -22.27
CA ASP A 997 22.73 7.64 -21.67
C ASP A 997 22.54 7.71 -20.14
N VAL A 998 21.42 7.15 -19.69
CA VAL A 998 21.08 7.07 -18.26
C VAL A 998 21.84 5.98 -17.52
N LEU A 999 22.36 4.97 -18.23
CA LEU A 999 23.10 3.84 -17.64
C LEU A 999 24.51 4.24 -17.20
N THR A 1000 25.06 5.31 -17.78
CA THR A 1000 26.34 5.90 -17.40
C THR A 1000 26.25 7.39 -17.05
N LEU A 1001 25.04 7.96 -16.99
CA LEU A 1001 24.73 9.35 -16.65
C LEU A 1001 25.49 10.38 -17.50
N THR A 1002 25.45 10.21 -18.83
CA THR A 1002 26.08 11.11 -19.79
C THR A 1002 25.06 11.73 -20.75
N LEU A 1003 25.29 12.99 -21.10
CA LEU A 1003 24.50 13.71 -22.11
C LEU A 1003 25.00 13.37 -23.52
N PRO A 1004 24.12 13.39 -24.54
CA PRO A 1004 24.55 13.19 -25.92
C PRO A 1004 25.43 14.37 -26.36
N GLU A 1005 26.37 14.11 -27.28
CA GLU A 1005 27.19 15.18 -27.88
C GLU A 1005 26.28 16.23 -28.53
N ARG A 1006 26.69 17.51 -28.52
CA ARG A 1006 25.96 18.52 -29.29
C ARG A 1006 26.17 18.18 -30.77
N GLY A 1007 25.13 17.64 -31.41
CA GLY A 1007 25.07 17.63 -32.86
C GLY A 1007 25.33 19.04 -33.36
N THR A 1008 26.29 19.20 -34.28
CA THR A 1008 26.38 20.42 -35.08
C THR A 1008 25.08 20.50 -35.88
N ALA A 1009 24.17 21.36 -35.44
CA ALA A 1009 22.95 21.67 -36.16
C ALA A 1009 23.27 22.19 -37.57
#